data_AF-A0A8H6V7V7-F1
#
_entry.id   AF-A0A8H6V7V7-F1
#
_cell.length_a   1.000
_cell.length_b   1.000
_cell.length_c   1.000
_cell.angle_alpha   90.00
_cell.angle_beta   90.00
_cell.angle_gamma   90.00
#
_symmetry.space_group_name_H-M   'P 1'
#
loop_
_entity.id
_entity.type
_entity.pdbx_description
1 polymer ?
#
loop_
_entity_poly.entity_id
_entity_poly.type
_entity_poly.pdbx_seq_one_letter_code
_entity_poly.pdbx_strand_id
1 'polypeptide(L)'
;MLCETRHDECEETPLLGHNHASESRRSTHARWILIVVSLGICAINFGSYLAMAPQVQIFESIICRKLHPEIALLTTQEQIDARCKALDVQGELALVNGWKETLDTLPGILLALPFGLMADQAGRRMVLRLSLLGLIVEEVMVRIIAWYSTFIPLRTVWFMSLFQICGGGTAIARSMIFTMITDVFPVEKRANIFFIIYASGQVSEIAASPLSAWLMSWTPWLPYFLGFLFMLCGLCVSICVPETLPKLSTLSETGSEDDESDDDAPRTVRQRLRVAWSHARHQILHHSRFIFGERNIVCISIALLTANVAIQSLVIMLQYVSKRFSWSMAKASFLVSLRGSMNLAALLLILPALSKALDRFLPPIRRDLRISLGSILTIAVGHVFMALAASPTVFAVGLSISSLGAGFFPALRSVATALVDEAEIGLLGTTIALTESLGAIIAGPMMAGTFKFSMTLHGDCGPAMESRVLTAQPSEPSQTEIQPCHGASVPDVAAIGEEQESLAKWKERCGIKPENQIRLVKLAHMRYQHPDLDAITVFLQDFGMKVVKKTDEEVWYRGYGTDPYVYYARKGPKAFLGGTFEVESYQDLERAANMPTGSAIEELKDAPGGGFMVTVKDPEGFPINLIYGQSPAAPGEYPSKLVVNYESDKPRIRQFQRFVPGPAAVHKLGHFGLCVQNFQEMVTFYTTTFNLVPSDFLYVEKEGTKKNVALFAHIDRGVDYVDHHNFFMSTNPTSHVHHCSFEVHDFDTQNLGHQWLAKKGYESVWGVGRHILGSQLFDYWWDTTGYMIEHYADGDLVNEETPIGYGPAGDESLAVWGPEVPKWFLD
;
A
#
# COMPACT_ATOMS: atom_id res chain seq x y z
N MET A 1 -75.54 -2.37 19.61
CA MET A 1 -75.46 -0.98 20.11
C MET A 1 -75.23 -1.05 21.61
N LEU A 2 -74.38 -0.16 22.15
CA LEU A 2 -74.23 0.18 23.57
C LEU A 2 -74.05 -0.99 24.56
N CYS A 3 -72.81 -1.18 24.99
CA CYS A 3 -72.49 -1.85 26.25
C CYS A 3 -71.72 -0.83 27.11
N GLU A 4 -72.34 -0.36 28.19
CA GLU A 4 -71.69 0.55 29.13
C GLU A 4 -70.80 -0.23 30.10
N THR A 5 -69.55 0.19 30.22
CA THR A 5 -68.59 -0.36 31.18
C THR A 5 -68.90 0.15 32.58
N ARG A 6 -69.23 -0.77 33.50
CA ARG A 6 -69.29 -0.48 34.93
C ARG A 6 -67.91 -0.72 35.55
N HIS A 7 -67.39 0.27 36.27
CA HIS A 7 -66.17 0.10 37.07
C HIS A 7 -66.44 -0.82 38.25
N ASP A 8 -65.55 -1.79 38.46
CA ASP A 8 -65.28 -2.36 39.78
C ASP A 8 -64.03 -1.66 40.33
N GLU A 9 -64.21 -0.85 41.37
CA GLU A 9 -63.13 -0.30 42.18
C GLU A 9 -62.64 -1.40 43.12
N CYS A 10 -61.33 -1.68 43.13
CA CYS A 10 -60.72 -2.56 44.12
C CYS A 10 -59.85 -1.71 45.05
N GLU A 11 -60.07 -1.87 46.35
CA GLU A 11 -59.76 -0.91 47.42
C GLU A 11 -58.26 -0.55 47.55
N GLU A 12 -57.95 0.75 47.51
CA GLU A 12 -56.69 1.25 48.06
C GLU A 12 -56.76 1.27 49.60
N THR A 13 -55.90 0.50 50.27
CA THR A 13 -55.59 0.70 51.69
C THR A 13 -54.22 1.39 51.85
N PRO A 14 -54.15 2.61 52.41
CA PRO A 14 -52.92 3.40 52.41
C PRO A 14 -52.05 3.13 53.65
N LEU A 15 -51.01 2.31 53.52
CA LEU A 15 -50.11 1.98 54.63
C LEU A 15 -48.62 1.89 54.21
N LEU A 16 -48.02 3.05 53.94
CA LEU A 16 -46.69 3.50 54.43
C LEU A 16 -46.28 4.77 53.66
N GLY A 17 -45.83 5.81 54.38
CA GLY A 17 -45.59 7.13 53.81
C GLY A 17 -44.57 7.12 52.66
N HIS A 18 -44.88 7.83 51.57
CA HIS A 18 -44.00 7.97 50.40
C HIS A 18 -42.59 8.41 50.81
N ASN A 19 -41.63 7.50 50.65
CA ASN A 19 -40.21 7.80 50.75
C ASN A 19 -39.72 8.56 49.49
N HIS A 20 -40.29 9.75 49.22
CA HIS A 20 -39.77 10.65 48.17
C HIS A 20 -38.27 10.96 48.38
N ALA A 21 -37.79 10.94 49.63
CA ALA A 21 -36.37 11.04 49.95
C ALA A 21 -35.53 9.83 49.48
N SER A 22 -36.06 8.59 49.50
CA SER A 22 -35.33 7.40 49.05
C SER A 22 -35.36 7.28 47.52
N GLU A 23 -36.48 7.58 46.86
CA GLU A 23 -36.54 7.67 45.39
C GLU A 23 -35.62 8.79 44.87
N SER A 24 -35.60 9.96 45.52
CA SER A 24 -34.69 11.06 45.20
C SER A 24 -33.22 10.65 45.36
N ARG A 25 -32.85 9.97 46.47
CA ARG A 25 -31.50 9.42 46.65
C ARG A 25 -31.14 8.36 45.60
N ARG A 26 -32.06 7.45 45.27
CA ARG A 26 -31.83 6.39 44.26
C ARG A 26 -31.67 7.00 42.86
N SER A 27 -32.47 8.01 42.52
CA SER A 27 -32.39 8.78 41.27
C SER A 27 -31.10 9.60 41.14
N THR A 28 -30.67 10.29 42.21
CA THR A 28 -29.41 11.05 42.21
C THR A 28 -28.18 10.14 42.14
N HIS A 29 -28.18 9.01 42.86
CA HIS A 29 -27.13 7.99 42.76
C HIS A 29 -27.06 7.38 41.35
N ALA A 30 -28.20 7.07 40.73
CA ALA A 30 -28.27 6.56 39.36
C ALA A 30 -27.70 7.54 38.33
N ARG A 31 -28.04 8.84 38.45
CA ARG A 31 -27.48 9.91 37.61
C ARG A 31 -25.97 10.06 37.79
N TRP A 32 -25.47 9.96 39.03
CA TRP A 32 -24.03 10.01 39.31
C TRP A 32 -23.29 8.86 38.62
N ILE A 33 -23.79 7.62 38.75
CA ILE A 33 -23.21 6.45 38.08
C ILE A 33 -23.17 6.66 36.57
N LEU A 34 -24.26 7.10 35.97
CA LEU A 34 -24.31 7.40 34.53
C LEU A 34 -23.27 8.45 34.11
N ILE A 35 -23.13 9.55 34.85
CA ILE A 35 -22.15 10.60 34.55
C ILE A 35 -20.72 10.07 34.64
N VAL A 36 -20.37 9.36 35.72
CA VAL A 36 -19.01 8.81 35.90
C VAL A 36 -18.69 7.75 34.84
N VAL A 37 -19.64 6.86 34.54
CA VAL A 37 -19.49 5.84 33.49
C VAL A 37 -19.34 6.49 32.11
N SER A 38 -20.19 7.46 31.75
CA SER A 38 -20.07 8.19 30.48
C SER A 38 -18.76 8.99 30.37
N LEU A 39 -18.29 9.62 31.45
CA LEU A 39 -16.98 10.30 31.46
C LEU A 39 -15.82 9.31 31.26
N GLY A 40 -15.87 8.14 31.90
CA GLY A 40 -14.89 7.08 31.72
C GLY A 40 -14.86 6.55 30.28
N ILE A 41 -16.04 6.28 29.71
CA ILE A 41 -16.20 5.88 28.30
C ILE A 41 -15.65 6.96 27.36
N CYS A 42 -15.96 8.23 27.61
CA CYS A 42 -15.44 9.33 26.80
C CYS A 42 -13.90 9.38 26.86
N ALA A 43 -13.30 9.33 28.06
CA ALA A 43 -11.86 9.40 28.22
C ALA A 43 -11.13 8.22 27.53
N ILE A 44 -11.64 7.00 27.68
CA ILE A 44 -11.07 5.80 27.05
C ILE A 44 -11.21 5.87 25.53
N ASN A 45 -12.42 6.13 25.02
CA ASN A 45 -12.68 6.18 23.59
C ASN A 45 -11.92 7.34 22.92
N PHE A 46 -11.85 8.51 23.54
CA PHE A 46 -11.08 9.64 23.04
C PHE A 46 -9.61 9.28 22.91
N GLY A 47 -9.03 8.63 23.94
CA GLY A 47 -7.66 8.14 23.89
C GLY A 47 -7.41 7.10 22.82
N SER A 48 -8.34 6.15 22.64
CA SER A 48 -8.28 5.11 21.61
C SER A 48 -8.36 5.70 20.18
N TYR A 49 -9.36 6.54 19.89
CA TYR A 49 -9.49 7.20 18.58
C TYR A 49 -8.32 8.15 18.27
N LEU A 50 -7.76 8.82 19.28
CA LEU A 50 -6.58 9.68 19.12
C LEU A 50 -5.32 8.87 18.76
N ALA A 51 -5.21 7.64 19.28
CA ALA A 51 -4.10 6.72 19.05
C ALA A 51 -4.25 5.84 17.78
N MET A 52 -5.46 5.62 17.27
CA MET A 52 -5.75 4.67 16.19
C MET A 52 -5.01 4.98 14.87
N ALA A 53 -5.21 6.17 14.31
CA ALA A 53 -4.55 6.57 13.05
C ALA A 53 -3.00 6.61 13.14
N PRO A 54 -2.37 7.20 14.19
CA PRO A 54 -0.92 7.19 14.30
C PRO A 54 -0.35 5.79 14.59
N GLN A 55 -1.06 4.89 15.28
CA GLN A 55 -0.59 3.50 15.44
C GLN A 55 -0.43 2.81 14.08
N VAL A 56 -1.43 2.95 13.19
CA VAL A 56 -1.37 2.36 11.83
C VAL A 56 -0.19 2.94 11.05
N GLN A 57 0.05 4.26 11.10
CA GLN A 57 1.20 4.88 10.43
C GLN A 57 2.56 4.51 11.05
N ILE A 58 2.63 4.30 12.36
CA ILE A 58 3.85 3.84 13.04
C ILE A 58 4.15 2.39 12.64
N PHE A 59 3.15 1.51 12.64
CA PHE A 59 3.30 0.11 12.20
C PHE A 59 3.69 0.04 10.72
N GLU A 60 3.06 0.85 9.87
CA GLU A 60 3.42 1.05 8.46
C GLU A 60 4.90 1.42 8.32
N SER A 61 5.36 2.47 9.01
CA SER A 61 6.78 2.90 9.00
C SER A 61 7.77 1.84 9.52
N ILE A 62 7.36 0.99 10.47
CA ILE A 62 8.19 -0.10 11.01
C ILE A 62 8.32 -1.24 10.01
N ILE A 63 7.21 -1.67 9.42
CA ILE A 63 7.18 -2.72 8.39
C ILE A 63 7.95 -2.26 7.16
N CYS A 64 7.67 -1.03 6.72
CA CYS A 64 8.29 -0.36 5.59
C CYS A 64 9.83 -0.33 5.70
N ARG A 65 10.38 0.17 6.82
CA ARG A 65 11.84 0.17 7.05
C ARG A 65 12.47 -1.23 7.16
N LYS A 66 11.68 -2.27 7.39
CA LYS A 66 12.16 -3.66 7.49
C LYS A 66 12.16 -4.37 6.12
N LEU A 67 11.13 -4.16 5.31
CA LEU A 67 11.03 -4.72 3.96
C LEU A 67 11.90 -3.94 2.97
N HIS A 68 11.97 -2.61 3.15
CA HIS A 68 12.66 -1.67 2.28
C HIS A 68 13.73 -0.89 3.07
N PRO A 69 14.87 -1.51 3.46
CA PRO A 69 15.95 -0.82 4.15
C PRO A 69 16.58 0.31 3.32
N GLU A 70 16.44 0.28 1.99
CA GLU A 70 16.85 1.33 1.05
C GLU A 70 16.21 2.70 1.32
N ILE A 71 15.09 2.74 2.06
CA ILE A 71 14.41 3.99 2.45
C ILE A 71 15.30 4.93 3.25
N ALA A 72 16.33 4.40 3.93
CA ALA A 72 17.35 5.23 4.61
C ALA A 72 18.18 6.11 3.64
N LEU A 73 18.11 5.86 2.32
CA LEU A 73 18.79 6.59 1.27
C LEU A 73 17.86 7.60 0.55
N LEU A 74 16.56 7.57 0.81
CA LEU A 74 15.58 8.47 0.17
C LEU A 74 15.60 9.85 0.84
N THR A 75 15.60 10.91 0.03
CA THR A 75 15.78 12.29 0.50
C THR A 75 14.47 13.06 0.68
N THR A 76 13.37 12.61 0.08
CA THR A 76 12.06 13.27 0.17
C THR A 76 11.01 12.42 0.90
N GLN A 77 10.15 13.08 1.68
CA GLN A 77 9.04 12.41 2.38
C GLN A 77 8.06 11.73 1.41
N GLU A 78 7.91 12.27 0.18
CA GLU A 78 7.00 11.73 -0.82
C GLU A 78 7.49 10.38 -1.38
N GLN A 79 8.80 10.20 -1.61
CA GLN A 79 9.39 8.91 -1.96
C GLN A 79 9.27 7.89 -0.82
N ILE A 80 9.52 8.31 0.42
CA ILE A 80 9.37 7.47 1.61
C ILE A 80 7.92 7.00 1.75
N ASP A 81 6.96 7.93 1.66
CA ASP A 81 5.54 7.62 1.75
C ASP A 81 5.11 6.69 0.61
N ALA A 82 5.51 6.95 -0.64
CA ALA A 82 5.20 6.09 -1.79
C ALA A 82 5.67 4.66 -1.56
N ARG A 83 6.93 4.45 -1.15
CA ARG A 83 7.47 3.11 -0.86
C ARG A 83 6.75 2.44 0.32
N CYS A 84 6.34 3.20 1.35
CA CYS A 84 5.53 2.66 2.44
C CYS A 84 4.06 2.33 2.06
N LYS A 85 3.56 2.75 0.89
CA LYS A 85 2.26 2.35 0.34
C LYS A 85 2.33 1.14 -0.62
N ALA A 86 3.52 0.57 -0.84
CA ALA A 86 3.75 -0.62 -1.65
C ALA A 86 2.88 -1.82 -1.23
N LEU A 87 2.62 -2.74 -2.16
CA LEU A 87 1.69 -3.87 -1.99
C LEU A 87 2.09 -4.82 -0.85
N ASP A 88 3.38 -5.05 -0.67
CA ASP A 88 3.97 -5.89 0.37
C ASP A 88 3.85 -5.25 1.76
N VAL A 89 4.19 -3.97 1.91
CA VAL A 89 4.07 -3.21 3.17
C VAL A 89 2.62 -3.16 3.62
N GLN A 90 1.68 -2.85 2.72
CA GLN A 90 0.26 -2.77 3.03
C GLN A 90 -0.34 -4.16 3.29
N GLY A 91 0.14 -5.21 2.63
CA GLY A 91 -0.24 -6.60 2.89
C GLY A 91 0.18 -7.08 4.28
N GLU A 92 1.44 -6.82 4.67
CA GLU A 92 1.94 -7.14 6.01
C GLU A 92 1.27 -6.29 7.10
N LEU A 93 0.98 -5.01 6.84
CA LEU A 93 0.26 -4.13 7.77
C LEU A 93 -1.16 -4.64 8.06
N ALA A 94 -1.90 -5.01 7.02
CA ALA A 94 -3.23 -5.60 7.15
C ALA A 94 -3.20 -6.94 7.90
N LEU A 95 -2.18 -7.76 7.65
CA LEU A 95 -1.98 -9.05 8.34
C LEU A 95 -1.65 -8.86 9.82
N VAL A 96 -0.74 -7.93 10.17
CA VAL A 96 -0.38 -7.61 11.56
C VAL A 96 -1.60 -7.10 12.34
N ASN A 97 -2.34 -6.14 11.78
CA ASN A 97 -3.52 -5.57 12.44
C ASN A 97 -4.66 -6.62 12.58
N GLY A 98 -5.00 -7.33 11.50
CA GLY A 98 -6.09 -8.33 11.52
C GLY A 98 -5.86 -9.47 12.51
N TRP A 99 -4.62 -9.99 12.60
CA TRP A 99 -4.28 -10.99 13.62
C TRP A 99 -4.22 -10.40 15.03
N LYS A 100 -3.79 -9.15 15.22
CA LYS A 100 -3.83 -8.50 16.53
C LYS A 100 -5.27 -8.45 17.05
N GLU A 101 -6.20 -7.88 16.28
CA GLU A 101 -7.62 -7.75 16.69
C GLU A 101 -8.28 -9.10 16.98
N THR A 102 -7.95 -10.13 16.20
CA THR A 102 -8.40 -11.51 16.41
C THR A 102 -7.96 -12.02 17.79
N LEU A 103 -6.69 -11.82 18.14
CA LEU A 103 -6.09 -12.30 19.38
C LEU A 103 -6.45 -11.43 20.59
N ASP A 104 -6.72 -10.14 20.40
CA ASP A 104 -7.28 -9.23 21.42
C ASP A 104 -8.70 -9.62 21.83
N THR A 105 -9.45 -10.31 20.96
CA THR A 105 -10.82 -10.73 21.24
C THR A 105 -10.89 -12.05 22.03
N LEU A 106 -9.87 -12.90 21.96
CA LEU A 106 -9.84 -14.21 22.61
C LEU A 106 -10.00 -14.18 24.15
N PRO A 107 -9.32 -13.30 24.91
CA PRO A 107 -9.49 -13.22 26.36
C PRO A 107 -10.96 -12.97 26.76
N GLY A 108 -11.67 -12.13 26.02
CA GLY A 108 -13.08 -11.83 26.26
C GLY A 108 -14.00 -13.04 26.12
N ILE A 109 -13.76 -13.90 25.12
CA ILE A 109 -14.56 -15.12 24.93
C ILE A 109 -14.20 -16.18 25.97
N LEU A 110 -12.91 -16.47 26.14
CA LEU A 110 -12.43 -17.55 27.01
C LEU A 110 -12.74 -17.28 28.49
N LEU A 111 -12.79 -16.01 28.89
CA LEU A 111 -12.91 -15.59 30.28
C LEU A 111 -14.28 -14.98 30.64
N ALA A 112 -15.23 -14.95 29.70
CA ALA A 112 -16.59 -14.45 29.95
C ALA A 112 -17.27 -15.13 31.14
N LEU A 113 -17.22 -16.47 31.19
CA LEU A 113 -17.88 -17.21 32.26
C LEU A 113 -17.18 -17.06 33.63
N PRO A 114 -15.84 -17.21 33.75
CA PRO A 114 -15.13 -16.92 35.00
C PRO A 114 -15.35 -15.50 35.54
N PHE A 115 -15.24 -14.46 34.69
CA PHE A 115 -15.38 -13.07 35.14
C PHE A 115 -16.83 -12.65 35.35
N GLY A 116 -17.80 -13.27 34.66
CA GLY A 116 -19.22 -13.12 34.97
C GLY A 116 -19.55 -13.60 36.38
N LEU A 117 -19.16 -14.84 36.71
CA LEU A 117 -19.31 -15.39 38.06
C LEU A 117 -18.55 -14.58 39.11
N MET A 118 -17.35 -14.11 38.80
CA MET A 118 -16.59 -13.24 39.70
C MET A 118 -17.28 -11.88 39.89
N ALA A 119 -17.95 -11.34 38.89
CA ALA A 119 -18.71 -10.10 39.02
C ALA A 119 -19.93 -10.26 39.95
N ASP A 120 -20.55 -11.45 39.98
CA ASP A 120 -21.65 -11.77 40.90
C ASP A 120 -21.17 -11.93 42.36
N GLN A 121 -19.92 -12.36 42.58
CA GLN A 121 -19.38 -12.66 43.92
C GLN A 121 -18.51 -11.53 44.52
N ALA A 122 -17.59 -10.97 43.74
CA ALA A 122 -16.64 -9.93 44.15
C ALA A 122 -17.08 -8.50 43.77
N GLY A 123 -18.22 -8.37 43.09
CA GLY A 123 -18.80 -7.09 42.69
C GLY A 123 -18.36 -6.60 41.31
N ARG A 124 -19.26 -5.85 40.65
CA ARG A 124 -19.08 -5.36 39.27
C ARG A 124 -17.90 -4.42 39.15
N ARG A 125 -17.64 -3.60 40.17
CA ARG A 125 -16.56 -2.59 40.14
C ARG A 125 -15.17 -3.21 40.08
N MET A 126 -14.98 -4.38 40.69
CA MET A 126 -13.68 -5.06 40.74
C MET A 126 -13.35 -5.62 39.38
N VAL A 127 -14.32 -6.31 38.75
CA VAL A 127 -14.17 -6.85 37.40
C VAL A 127 -13.89 -5.74 36.40
N LEU A 128 -14.66 -4.65 36.39
CA LEU A 128 -14.42 -3.51 35.49
C LEU A 128 -13.00 -2.95 35.61
N ARG A 129 -12.48 -2.76 36.84
CA ARG A 129 -11.13 -2.24 37.07
C ARG A 129 -10.04 -3.20 36.59
N LEU A 130 -10.23 -4.51 36.79
CA LEU A 130 -9.33 -5.53 36.27
C LEU A 130 -9.33 -5.55 34.73
N SER A 131 -10.50 -5.48 34.09
CA SER A 131 -10.62 -5.38 32.62
C SER A 131 -9.88 -4.17 32.08
N LEU A 132 -10.10 -2.99 32.68
CA LEU A 132 -9.44 -1.75 32.25
C LEU A 132 -7.93 -1.76 32.53
N LEU A 133 -7.47 -2.34 33.64
CA LEU A 133 -6.05 -2.50 33.92
C LEU A 133 -5.36 -3.38 32.89
N GLY A 134 -5.95 -4.52 32.52
CA GLY A 134 -5.41 -5.42 31.50
C GLY A 134 -5.23 -4.74 30.14
N LEU A 135 -6.22 -3.95 29.72
CA LEU A 135 -6.16 -3.15 28.49
C LEU A 135 -5.08 -2.07 28.55
N ILE A 136 -4.94 -1.37 29.68
CA ILE A 136 -3.88 -0.37 29.87
C ILE A 136 -2.48 -0.99 29.81
N VAL A 137 -2.28 -2.16 30.43
CA VAL A 137 -0.97 -2.86 30.40
C VAL A 137 -0.63 -3.31 28.99
N GLU A 138 -1.60 -3.86 28.24
CA GLU A 138 -1.42 -4.21 26.83
C GLU A 138 -1.02 -2.99 25.99
N GLU A 139 -1.75 -1.88 26.10
CA GLU A 139 -1.48 -0.63 25.36
C GLU A 139 -0.07 -0.08 25.66
N VAL A 140 0.45 -0.23 26.89
CA VAL A 140 1.85 0.08 27.21
C VAL A 140 2.80 -0.86 26.47
N MET A 141 2.55 -2.16 26.49
CA MET A 141 3.45 -3.14 25.86
C MET A 141 3.48 -3.02 24.33
N VAL A 142 2.34 -2.75 23.68
CA VAL A 142 2.28 -2.46 22.24
C VAL A 142 3.11 -1.22 21.90
N ARG A 143 3.05 -0.16 22.71
CA ARG A 143 3.91 1.04 22.57
C ARG A 143 5.40 0.73 22.76
N ILE A 144 5.75 -0.11 23.73
CA ILE A 144 7.15 -0.56 23.95
C ILE A 144 7.67 -1.34 22.73
N ILE A 145 6.87 -2.26 22.17
CA ILE A 145 7.24 -3.01 20.96
C ILE A 145 7.43 -2.08 19.76
N ALA A 146 6.53 -1.11 19.56
CA ALA A 146 6.65 -0.13 18.49
C ALA A 146 7.89 0.77 18.65
N TRP A 147 8.22 1.19 19.88
CA TRP A 147 9.36 2.05 20.17
C TRP A 147 10.70 1.33 20.00
N TYR A 148 10.80 0.07 20.46
CA TYR A 148 12.00 -0.77 20.35
C TYR A 148 11.95 -1.72 19.15
N SER A 149 11.27 -1.33 18.07
CA SER A 149 11.02 -2.16 16.89
C SER A 149 12.27 -2.55 16.10
N THR A 150 13.42 -1.92 16.36
CA THR A 150 14.74 -2.31 15.86
C THR A 150 15.26 -3.60 16.48
N PHE A 151 14.82 -3.94 17.70
CA PHE A 151 15.23 -5.12 18.45
C PHE A 151 14.10 -6.15 18.60
N ILE A 152 12.84 -5.68 18.70
CA ILE A 152 11.67 -6.53 18.92
C ILE A 152 10.85 -6.61 17.62
N PRO A 153 10.61 -7.80 17.06
CA PRO A 153 9.77 -7.96 15.87
C PRO A 153 8.34 -7.44 16.12
N LEU A 154 7.81 -6.63 15.19
CA LEU A 154 6.46 -6.06 15.34
C LEU A 154 5.37 -7.12 15.55
N ARG A 155 5.49 -8.30 14.94
CA ARG A 155 4.56 -9.44 15.13
C ARG A 155 4.44 -9.90 16.60
N THR A 156 5.33 -9.50 17.51
CA THR A 156 5.18 -9.75 18.95
C THR A 156 3.94 -9.08 19.55
N VAL A 157 3.36 -8.05 18.91
CA VAL A 157 2.10 -7.42 19.39
C VAL A 157 0.94 -8.42 19.52
N TRP A 158 0.96 -9.50 18.74
CA TRP A 158 -0.02 -10.60 18.77
C TRP A 158 -0.12 -11.30 20.13
N PHE A 159 0.95 -11.29 20.94
CA PHE A 159 0.96 -11.92 22.25
C PHE A 159 0.55 -10.97 23.38
N MET A 160 0.30 -9.68 23.10
CA MET A 160 0.04 -8.70 24.16
C MET A 160 -1.35 -8.85 24.75
N SER A 161 -2.30 -9.46 24.04
CA SER A 161 -3.62 -9.81 24.58
C SER A 161 -3.56 -10.78 25.78
N LEU A 162 -2.42 -11.46 26.01
CA LEU A 162 -2.18 -12.22 27.23
C LEU A 162 -2.27 -11.34 28.50
N PHE A 163 -1.95 -10.05 28.42
CA PHE A 163 -2.12 -9.12 29.54
C PHE A 163 -3.60 -8.83 29.86
N GLN A 164 -4.51 -8.95 28.88
CA GLN A 164 -5.95 -8.84 29.15
C GLN A 164 -6.51 -10.02 29.97
N ILE A 165 -5.79 -11.15 30.10
CA ILE A 165 -6.25 -12.33 30.84
C ILE A 165 -6.57 -12.01 32.32
N CYS A 166 -5.91 -10.99 32.90
CA CYS A 166 -6.20 -10.56 34.27
C CYS A 166 -7.60 -9.94 34.45
N GLY A 167 -8.30 -9.58 33.36
CA GLY A 167 -9.56 -8.85 33.40
C GLY A 167 -10.60 -9.21 32.32
N GLY A 168 -10.30 -10.14 31.41
CA GLY A 168 -11.20 -10.52 30.32
C GLY A 168 -11.37 -9.46 29.21
N GLY A 169 -10.53 -8.42 29.17
CA GLY A 169 -10.46 -7.52 28.01
C GLY A 169 -11.68 -6.62 27.75
N THR A 170 -11.78 -6.16 26.50
CA THR A 170 -12.77 -5.17 26.05
C THR A 170 -14.22 -5.65 26.18
N ALA A 171 -14.48 -6.92 25.82
CA ALA A 171 -15.82 -7.51 25.89
C ALA A 171 -16.38 -7.53 27.32
N ILE A 172 -15.53 -7.85 28.31
CA ILE A 172 -15.93 -7.91 29.72
C ILE A 172 -16.04 -6.51 30.33
N ALA A 173 -15.13 -5.58 30.00
CA ALA A 173 -15.30 -4.17 30.37
C ALA A 173 -16.65 -3.61 29.87
N ARG A 174 -16.98 -3.86 28.60
CA ARG A 174 -18.25 -3.43 27.98
C ARG A 174 -19.45 -4.11 28.64
N SER A 175 -19.39 -5.41 28.87
CA SER A 175 -20.46 -6.16 29.55
C SER A 175 -20.73 -5.61 30.95
N MET A 176 -19.68 -5.40 31.77
CA MET A 176 -19.83 -4.82 33.11
C MET A 176 -20.45 -3.41 33.10
N ILE A 177 -20.09 -2.56 32.14
CA ILE A 177 -20.72 -1.24 31.96
C ILE A 177 -22.23 -1.38 31.71
N PHE A 178 -22.65 -2.31 30.84
CA PHE A 178 -24.08 -2.55 30.61
C PHE A 178 -24.78 -3.14 31.84
N THR A 179 -24.16 -4.11 32.53
CA THR A 179 -24.71 -4.71 33.77
C THR A 179 -24.91 -3.66 34.87
N MET A 180 -23.90 -2.82 35.13
CA MET A 180 -23.98 -1.71 36.10
C MET A 180 -25.13 -0.76 35.82
N ILE A 181 -25.44 -0.51 34.55
CA ILE A 181 -26.53 0.36 34.14
C ILE A 181 -27.88 -0.35 34.27
N THR A 182 -27.96 -1.66 33.99
CA THR A 182 -29.19 -2.43 34.22
C THR A 182 -29.51 -2.64 35.70
N ASP A 183 -28.51 -2.76 36.57
CA ASP A 183 -28.67 -2.88 38.03
C ASP A 183 -29.33 -1.61 38.63
N VAL A 184 -29.10 -0.46 38.00
CA VAL A 184 -29.37 0.87 38.57
C VAL A 184 -30.58 1.56 37.95
N PHE A 185 -30.91 1.29 36.69
CA PHE A 185 -32.04 1.90 35.97
C PHE A 185 -33.20 0.90 35.72
N PRO A 186 -34.46 1.31 35.98
CA PRO A 186 -35.64 0.47 35.73
C PRO A 186 -35.89 0.26 34.23
N VAL A 187 -36.61 -0.81 33.89
CA VAL A 187 -36.75 -1.34 32.53
C VAL A 187 -37.20 -0.26 31.55
N GLU A 188 -38.23 0.53 31.87
CA GLU A 188 -38.78 1.55 30.96
C GLU A 188 -37.76 2.63 30.55
N LYS A 189 -36.72 2.86 31.35
CA LYS A 189 -35.72 3.93 31.12
C LYS A 189 -34.44 3.41 30.46
N ARG A 190 -34.16 2.10 30.53
CA ARG A 190 -32.89 1.49 30.05
C ARG A 190 -32.56 1.85 28.61
N ALA A 191 -33.53 1.80 27.69
CA ALA A 191 -33.31 2.12 26.27
C ALA A 191 -32.74 3.55 26.06
N ASN A 192 -33.33 4.55 26.72
CA ASN A 192 -32.87 5.94 26.63
C ASN A 192 -31.48 6.13 27.27
N ILE A 193 -31.19 5.42 28.35
CA ILE A 193 -29.86 5.46 28.99
C ILE A 193 -28.80 4.78 28.09
N PHE A 194 -29.14 3.68 27.42
CA PHE A 194 -28.25 3.07 26.43
C PHE A 194 -27.96 4.02 25.26
N PHE A 195 -28.94 4.76 24.73
CA PHE A 195 -28.69 5.79 23.72
C PHE A 195 -27.70 6.87 24.21
N ILE A 196 -27.80 7.34 25.46
CA ILE A 196 -26.85 8.30 26.05
C ILE A 196 -25.43 7.70 26.11
N ILE A 197 -25.30 6.43 26.51
CA ILE A 197 -24.02 5.73 26.59
C ILE A 197 -23.38 5.62 25.19
N TYR A 198 -24.14 5.16 24.19
CA TYR A 198 -23.65 5.11 22.80
C TYR A 198 -23.28 6.49 22.25
N ALA A 199 -24.10 7.52 22.51
CA ALA A 199 -23.84 8.89 22.08
C ALA A 199 -22.56 9.47 22.72
N SER A 200 -22.29 9.17 24.00
CA SER A 200 -21.07 9.61 24.69
C SER A 200 -19.78 9.08 24.01
N GLY A 201 -19.83 7.86 23.47
CA GLY A 201 -18.75 7.33 22.63
C GLY A 201 -18.56 8.10 21.31
N GLN A 202 -19.65 8.49 20.64
CA GLN A 202 -19.59 9.22 19.36
C GLN A 202 -19.00 10.64 19.50
N VAL A 203 -19.26 11.34 20.61
CA VAL A 203 -18.63 12.64 20.90
C VAL A 203 -17.09 12.52 20.90
N SER A 204 -16.58 11.40 21.39
CA SER A 204 -15.14 11.13 21.42
C SER A 204 -14.58 10.85 20.02
N GLU A 205 -15.31 10.11 19.18
CA GLU A 205 -14.96 9.84 17.78
C GLU A 205 -14.85 11.14 16.95
N ILE A 206 -15.78 12.07 17.15
CA ILE A 206 -15.82 13.37 16.46
C ILE A 206 -14.66 14.30 16.88
N ALA A 207 -14.30 14.32 18.17
CA ALA A 207 -13.32 15.27 18.70
C ALA A 207 -11.88 14.77 18.65
N ALA A 208 -11.64 13.46 18.77
CA ALA A 208 -10.30 12.89 18.80
C ALA A 208 -9.65 12.83 17.41
N SER A 209 -10.43 12.55 16.36
CA SER A 209 -9.92 12.39 14.98
C SER A 209 -9.28 13.67 14.40
N PRO A 210 -9.88 14.88 14.49
CA PRO A 210 -9.27 16.11 13.97
C PRO A 210 -8.05 16.52 14.79
N LEU A 211 -8.09 16.28 16.11
CA LEU A 211 -6.95 16.50 17.00
C LEU A 211 -5.79 15.56 16.65
N SER A 212 -6.08 14.29 16.35
CA SER A 212 -5.07 13.33 15.86
C SER A 212 -4.44 13.82 14.57
N ALA A 213 -5.25 14.16 13.55
CA ALA A 213 -4.78 14.68 12.26
C ALA A 213 -3.87 15.91 12.41
N TRP A 214 -4.24 16.84 13.30
CA TRP A 214 -3.44 18.04 13.58
C TRP A 214 -2.11 17.70 14.26
N LEU A 215 -2.11 16.88 15.32
CA LEU A 215 -0.89 16.49 16.04
C LEU A 215 0.05 15.62 15.18
N MET A 216 -0.50 14.78 14.29
CA MET A 216 0.25 13.97 13.33
C MET A 216 1.05 14.82 12.33
N SER A 217 0.69 16.10 12.12
CA SER A 217 1.46 17.02 11.27
C SER A 217 2.84 17.39 11.84
N TRP A 218 3.06 17.18 13.14
CA TRP A 218 4.37 17.31 13.78
C TRP A 218 5.05 15.95 13.91
N THR A 219 4.36 14.95 14.46
CA THR A 219 4.84 13.57 14.57
C THR A 219 3.70 12.63 14.96
N PRO A 220 3.60 11.40 14.40
CA PRO A 220 2.57 10.44 14.81
C PRO A 220 2.75 9.95 16.25
N TRP A 221 3.95 10.03 16.82
CA TRP A 221 4.21 9.59 18.21
C TRP A 221 3.48 10.45 19.25
N LEU A 222 3.29 11.75 18.99
CA LEU A 222 2.67 12.68 19.92
C LEU A 222 1.20 12.33 20.22
N PRO A 223 0.29 12.19 19.24
CA PRO A 223 -1.08 11.72 19.50
C PRO A 223 -1.12 10.27 19.99
N TYR A 224 -0.17 9.42 19.60
CA TYR A 224 -0.11 8.02 20.04
C TYR A 224 0.17 7.87 21.56
N PHE A 225 1.05 8.69 22.12
CA PHE A 225 1.28 8.77 23.57
C PHE A 225 0.23 9.63 24.30
N LEU A 226 -0.25 10.72 23.70
CA LEU A 226 -1.30 11.53 24.30
C LEU A 226 -2.61 10.74 24.46
N GLY A 227 -2.96 9.88 23.50
CA GLY A 227 -4.09 8.97 23.60
C GLY A 227 -4.00 8.03 24.81
N PHE A 228 -2.81 7.54 25.11
CA PHE A 228 -2.57 6.72 26.30
C PHE A 228 -2.80 7.48 27.61
N LEU A 229 -2.43 8.76 27.69
CA LEU A 229 -2.73 9.60 28.86
C LEU A 229 -4.24 9.76 29.08
N PHE A 230 -5.04 9.92 28.02
CA PHE A 230 -6.50 9.95 28.12
C PHE A 230 -7.11 8.60 28.57
N MET A 231 -6.55 7.48 28.12
CA MET A 231 -6.98 6.16 28.60
C MET A 231 -6.64 5.95 30.09
N LEU A 232 -5.48 6.42 30.56
CA LEU A 232 -5.14 6.44 32.00
C LEU A 232 -6.12 7.30 32.82
N CYS A 233 -6.52 8.47 32.31
CA CYS A 233 -7.58 9.27 32.93
C CYS A 233 -8.89 8.49 33.03
N GLY A 234 -9.26 7.73 31.99
CA GLY A 234 -10.42 6.84 32.01
C GLY A 234 -10.34 5.72 33.07
N LEU A 235 -9.16 5.09 33.22
CA LEU A 235 -8.91 4.15 34.32
C LEU A 235 -9.09 4.83 35.68
N CYS A 236 -8.58 6.05 35.86
CA CYS A 236 -8.76 6.81 37.11
C CYS A 236 -10.25 7.12 37.39
N VAL A 237 -11.03 7.48 36.37
CA VAL A 237 -12.50 7.68 36.51
C VAL A 237 -13.20 6.38 36.92
N SER A 238 -12.75 5.21 36.46
CA SER A 238 -13.30 3.91 36.88
C SER A 238 -13.14 3.61 38.39
N ILE A 239 -12.17 4.24 39.05
CA ILE A 239 -11.98 4.13 40.51
C ILE A 239 -13.13 4.84 41.26
N CYS A 240 -13.74 5.85 40.65
CA CYS A 240 -14.88 6.60 41.19
C CYS A 240 -16.24 5.89 40.98
N VAL A 241 -16.28 4.80 40.20
CA VAL A 241 -17.50 4.00 39.99
C VAL A 241 -17.84 3.23 41.28
N PRO A 242 -19.02 3.43 41.89
CA PRO A 242 -19.46 2.69 43.08
C PRO A 242 -19.88 1.26 42.71
N GLU A 243 -20.08 0.42 43.73
CA GLU A 243 -20.61 -0.94 43.49
C GLU A 243 -22.10 -0.89 43.15
N THR A 244 -22.52 -1.64 42.13
CA THR A 244 -23.93 -1.73 41.68
C THR A 244 -24.58 -3.06 42.02
N LEU A 245 -23.80 -4.09 42.35
CA LEU A 245 -24.31 -5.41 42.70
C LEU A 245 -25.42 -5.29 43.75
N PRO A 246 -26.65 -5.78 43.47
CA PRO A 246 -27.74 -5.73 44.42
C PRO A 246 -27.36 -6.47 45.71
N LYS A 247 -27.33 -5.76 46.84
CA LYS A 247 -27.24 -6.42 48.14
C LYS A 247 -28.50 -7.27 48.31
N LEU A 248 -28.33 -8.58 48.44
CA LEU A 248 -29.42 -9.49 48.74
C LEU A 248 -30.02 -9.11 50.10
N SER A 249 -31.16 -8.43 50.07
CA SER A 249 -31.86 -8.01 51.28
C SER A 249 -32.59 -9.20 51.88
N THR A 250 -31.98 -9.82 52.89
CA THR A 250 -32.65 -10.44 54.06
C THR A 250 -34.12 -10.82 53.84
N LEU A 251 -34.36 -11.87 53.05
CA LEU A 251 -35.67 -12.49 52.82
C LEU A 251 -35.53 -14.02 52.77
N SER A 252 -34.93 -14.59 53.83
CA SER A 252 -35.07 -16.00 54.19
C SER A 252 -34.68 -16.27 55.66
N GLU A 253 -35.08 -15.39 56.58
CA GLU A 253 -35.19 -15.77 58.01
C GLU A 253 -36.54 -16.46 58.26
N THR A 254 -36.79 -17.64 57.65
CA THR A 254 -37.83 -18.60 58.08
C THR A 254 -37.73 -19.89 57.24
N GLY A 255 -37.36 -21.01 57.89
CA GLY A 255 -37.44 -22.38 57.33
C GLY A 255 -36.36 -22.72 56.28
N SER A 256 -35.77 -23.92 56.27
CA SER A 256 -36.04 -25.15 57.02
C SER A 256 -34.76 -25.84 57.49
N GLU A 257 -34.91 -26.72 58.48
CA GLU A 257 -33.93 -27.74 58.88
C GLU A 257 -33.77 -28.81 57.77
N ASP A 258 -32.85 -29.77 58.00
CA ASP A 258 -32.47 -30.93 57.16
C ASP A 258 -31.74 -30.58 55.83
N ASP A 259 -30.43 -30.78 55.71
CA ASP A 259 -29.81 -32.11 55.62
C ASP A 259 -28.36 -32.14 56.16
N GLU A 260 -28.04 -33.05 57.08
CA GLU A 260 -26.65 -33.40 57.43
C GLU A 260 -26.13 -34.49 56.48
N SER A 261 -25.03 -34.24 55.75
CA SER A 261 -24.06 -35.29 55.40
C SER A 261 -22.75 -34.74 54.80
N ASP A 262 -21.64 -35.27 55.30
CA ASP A 262 -20.31 -35.49 54.68
C ASP A 262 -19.81 -34.45 53.64
N ASP A 263 -18.66 -33.79 53.79
CA ASP A 263 -17.39 -34.32 54.32
C ASP A 263 -16.38 -33.15 54.42
N ASP A 264 -15.71 -32.98 55.57
CA ASP A 264 -14.76 -31.88 55.84
C ASP A 264 -13.35 -32.20 55.31
N ALA A 265 -13.29 -32.63 54.05
CA ALA A 265 -12.07 -32.99 53.36
C ALA A 265 -11.46 -31.77 52.62
N PRO A 266 -10.12 -31.60 52.63
CA PRO A 266 -9.46 -30.54 51.87
C PRO A 266 -9.63 -30.79 50.37
N ARG A 267 -10.69 -30.21 49.78
CA ARG A 267 -11.07 -30.38 48.37
C ARG A 267 -9.86 -30.18 47.46
N THR A 268 -9.32 -31.29 46.96
CA THR A 268 -8.14 -31.31 46.10
C THR A 268 -8.36 -30.42 44.88
N VAL A 269 -7.30 -29.85 44.32
CA VAL A 269 -7.37 -29.00 43.11
C VAL A 269 -8.15 -29.70 41.99
N ARG A 270 -8.01 -31.03 41.87
CA ARG A 270 -8.71 -31.88 40.91
C ARG A 270 -10.23 -31.99 41.17
N GLN A 271 -10.69 -31.99 42.42
CA GLN A 271 -12.12 -31.92 42.77
C GLN A 271 -12.69 -30.52 42.53
N ARG A 272 -11.98 -29.44 42.91
CA ARG A 272 -12.40 -28.06 42.61
C ARG A 272 -12.54 -27.83 41.10
N LEU A 273 -11.56 -28.31 40.31
CA LEU A 273 -11.62 -28.29 38.85
C LEU A 273 -12.80 -29.12 38.30
N ARG A 274 -13.10 -30.31 38.85
CA ARG A 274 -14.29 -31.09 38.43
C ARG A 274 -15.60 -30.35 38.69
N VAL A 275 -15.76 -29.70 39.84
CA VAL A 275 -16.97 -28.94 40.19
C VAL A 275 -17.10 -27.67 39.35
N ALA A 276 -16.00 -26.97 39.09
CA ALA A 276 -15.99 -25.83 38.16
C ALA A 276 -16.32 -26.29 36.72
N TRP A 277 -15.79 -27.43 36.27
CA TRP A 277 -16.06 -27.98 34.95
C TRP A 277 -17.50 -28.48 34.79
N SER A 278 -18.11 -29.05 35.83
CA SER A 278 -19.53 -29.43 35.78
C SER A 278 -20.45 -28.20 35.74
N HIS A 279 -20.16 -27.15 36.51
CA HIS A 279 -20.88 -25.88 36.43
C HIS A 279 -20.72 -25.21 35.06
N ALA A 280 -19.49 -25.12 34.53
CA ALA A 280 -19.23 -24.57 33.21
C ALA A 280 -19.97 -25.37 32.12
N ARG A 281 -19.91 -26.71 32.16
CA ARG A 281 -20.66 -27.57 31.24
C ARG A 281 -22.17 -27.35 31.35
N HIS A 282 -22.71 -27.18 32.56
CA HIS A 282 -24.14 -26.93 32.76
C HIS A 282 -24.57 -25.56 32.21
N GLN A 283 -23.80 -24.49 32.48
CA GLN A 283 -24.08 -23.15 31.96
C GLN A 283 -23.91 -23.07 30.43
N ILE A 284 -22.93 -23.75 29.84
CA ILE A 284 -22.76 -23.89 28.39
C ILE A 284 -23.95 -24.63 27.77
N LEU A 285 -24.40 -25.75 28.37
CA LEU A 285 -25.58 -26.47 27.90
C LEU A 285 -26.86 -25.63 28.03
N HIS A 286 -26.98 -24.81 29.08
CA HIS A 286 -28.09 -23.88 29.26
C HIS A 286 -28.11 -22.78 28.18
N HIS A 287 -26.97 -22.10 27.95
CA HIS A 287 -26.83 -21.12 26.87
C HIS A 287 -27.09 -21.74 25.50
N SER A 288 -26.54 -22.93 25.23
CA SER A 288 -26.79 -23.65 23.98
C SER A 288 -28.27 -23.98 23.79
N ARG A 289 -28.99 -24.39 24.84
CA ARG A 289 -30.43 -24.67 24.77
C ARG A 289 -31.26 -23.40 24.55
N PHE A 290 -30.91 -22.29 25.19
CA PHE A 290 -31.56 -21.00 24.98
C PHE A 290 -31.37 -20.48 23.54
N ILE A 291 -30.12 -20.48 23.06
CA ILE A 291 -29.76 -20.00 21.71
C ILE A 291 -30.45 -20.82 20.63
N PHE A 292 -30.39 -22.16 20.70
CA PHE A 292 -30.93 -23.05 19.67
C PHE A 292 -32.39 -23.48 19.90
N GLY A 293 -32.97 -23.17 21.06
CA GLY A 293 -34.37 -23.47 21.38
C GLY A 293 -35.34 -22.55 20.64
N GLU A 294 -35.03 -21.25 20.58
CA GLU A 294 -35.90 -20.24 19.97
C GLU A 294 -35.40 -19.76 18.61
N ARG A 295 -36.20 -19.98 17.56
CA ARG A 295 -35.86 -19.60 16.17
C ARG A 295 -35.55 -18.10 16.03
N ASN A 296 -36.25 -17.25 16.79
CA ASN A 296 -36.04 -15.81 16.75
C ASN A 296 -34.66 -15.42 17.30
N ILE A 297 -34.19 -16.08 18.36
CA ILE A 297 -32.89 -15.82 18.98
C ILE A 297 -31.75 -16.29 18.08
N VAL A 298 -31.91 -17.42 17.38
CA VAL A 298 -30.98 -17.85 16.32
C VAL A 298 -30.84 -16.78 15.23
N CYS A 299 -31.96 -16.30 14.69
CA CYS A 299 -31.95 -15.28 13.63
C CYS A 299 -31.31 -13.96 14.08
N ILE A 300 -31.64 -13.48 15.27
CA ILE A 300 -31.05 -12.27 15.87
C ILE A 300 -29.53 -12.45 16.07
N SER A 301 -29.10 -13.62 16.53
CA SER A 301 -27.68 -13.93 16.71
C SER A 301 -26.92 -13.91 15.38
N ILE A 302 -27.44 -14.57 14.33
CA ILE A 302 -26.82 -14.54 12.99
C ILE A 302 -26.73 -13.10 12.44
N ALA A 303 -27.78 -12.30 12.64
CA ALA A 303 -27.80 -10.89 12.22
C ALA A 303 -26.76 -10.04 12.97
N LEU A 304 -26.59 -10.25 14.28
CA LEU A 304 -25.57 -9.54 15.09
C LEU A 304 -24.14 -9.96 14.73
N LEU A 305 -23.91 -11.25 14.48
CA LEU A 305 -22.61 -11.77 14.05
C LEU A 305 -22.19 -11.13 12.73
N THR A 306 -23.06 -11.21 11.72
CA THR A 306 -22.79 -10.68 10.37
C THR A 306 -22.64 -9.16 10.34
N ALA A 307 -23.46 -8.43 11.10
CA ALA A 307 -23.33 -6.98 11.23
C ALA A 307 -22.02 -6.57 11.94
N ASN A 308 -21.56 -7.33 12.95
CA ASN A 308 -20.29 -7.03 13.61
C ASN A 308 -19.08 -7.31 12.71
N VAL A 309 -19.14 -8.36 11.87
CA VAL A 309 -18.14 -8.59 10.81
C VAL A 309 -18.07 -7.38 9.86
N ALA A 310 -19.21 -6.82 9.44
CA ALA A 310 -19.25 -5.66 8.57
C ALA A 310 -18.65 -4.39 9.22
N ILE A 311 -18.87 -4.17 10.52
CA ILE A 311 -18.28 -3.02 11.25
C ILE A 311 -16.75 -3.04 11.21
N GLN A 312 -16.12 -4.22 11.32
CA GLN A 312 -14.65 -4.32 11.32
C GLN A 312 -13.99 -3.91 9.99
N SER A 313 -14.76 -3.78 8.89
CA SER A 313 -14.25 -3.18 7.64
C SER A 313 -13.74 -1.74 7.81
N LEU A 314 -14.21 -1.03 8.84
CA LEU A 314 -13.81 0.34 9.15
C LEU A 314 -12.33 0.46 9.56
N VAL A 315 -11.72 -0.60 10.08
CA VAL A 315 -10.28 -0.68 10.41
C VAL A 315 -9.43 -0.57 9.15
N ILE A 316 -9.88 -1.22 8.07
CA ILE A 316 -9.21 -1.15 6.77
C ILE A 316 -9.57 0.13 6.00
N MET A 317 -10.64 0.84 6.35
CA MET A 317 -11.04 2.10 5.68
C MET A 317 -9.89 3.11 5.58
N LEU A 318 -9.11 3.31 6.64
CA LEU A 318 -7.98 4.26 6.62
C LEU A 318 -6.87 3.81 5.66
N GLN A 319 -6.51 2.52 5.67
CA GLN A 319 -5.52 1.94 4.76
C GLN A 319 -6.02 2.01 3.30
N TYR A 320 -7.27 1.62 3.06
CA TYR A 320 -7.93 1.68 1.75
C TYR A 320 -7.96 3.09 1.20
N VAL A 321 -8.45 4.08 1.96
CA VAL A 321 -8.52 5.49 1.52
C VAL A 321 -7.12 6.07 1.29
N SER A 322 -6.17 5.76 2.18
CA SER A 322 -4.79 6.23 2.06
C SER A 322 -4.15 5.72 0.76
N LYS A 323 -4.36 4.43 0.42
CA LYS A 323 -3.83 3.81 -0.80
C LYS A 323 -4.62 4.19 -2.07
N ARG A 324 -5.95 4.03 -2.06
CA ARG A 324 -6.82 4.18 -3.25
C ARG A 324 -6.90 5.61 -3.78
N PHE A 325 -6.73 6.60 -2.91
CA PHE A 325 -6.86 8.02 -3.23
C PHE A 325 -5.59 8.83 -2.93
N SER A 326 -4.48 8.17 -2.60
CA SER A 326 -3.20 8.80 -2.23
C SER A 326 -3.34 9.85 -1.12
N TRP A 327 -4.14 9.55 -0.09
CA TRP A 327 -4.33 10.44 1.06
C TRP A 327 -3.35 10.09 2.18
N SER A 328 -2.78 11.10 2.84
CA SER A 328 -2.03 10.89 4.09
C SER A 328 -2.94 10.29 5.17
N MET A 329 -2.38 9.50 6.09
CA MET A 329 -3.16 8.91 7.19
C MET A 329 -3.87 9.97 8.04
N ALA A 330 -3.24 11.13 8.25
CA ALA A 330 -3.86 12.30 8.88
C ALA A 330 -5.11 12.78 8.10
N LYS A 331 -5.02 12.91 6.77
CA LYS A 331 -6.15 13.33 5.93
C LYS A 331 -7.27 12.28 5.89
N ALA A 332 -6.92 11.00 5.79
CA ALA A 332 -7.88 9.89 5.86
C ALA A 332 -8.62 9.85 7.20
N SER A 333 -7.95 10.19 8.31
CA SER A 333 -8.56 10.14 9.64
C SER A 333 -9.78 11.06 9.82
N PHE A 334 -9.91 12.16 9.05
CA PHE A 334 -11.10 13.03 9.07
C PHE A 334 -12.41 12.30 8.70
N LEU A 335 -12.33 11.20 7.94
CA LEU A 335 -13.51 10.38 7.62
C LEU A 335 -14.12 9.72 8.87
N VAL A 336 -13.32 9.46 9.90
CA VAL A 336 -13.78 8.99 11.21
C VAL A 336 -14.64 10.06 11.90
N SER A 337 -14.24 11.34 11.84
CA SER A 337 -15.06 12.45 12.34
C SER A 337 -16.38 12.61 11.61
N LEU A 338 -16.37 12.46 10.29
CA LEU A 338 -17.58 12.50 9.45
C LEU A 338 -18.54 11.38 9.85
N ARG A 339 -18.03 10.14 9.99
CA ARG A 339 -18.79 8.99 10.48
C ARG A 339 -19.39 9.25 11.86
N GLY A 340 -18.58 9.65 12.84
CA GLY A 340 -19.05 9.96 14.19
C GLY A 340 -20.15 11.03 14.22
N SER A 341 -20.01 12.06 13.39
CA SER A 341 -21.00 13.14 13.25
C SER A 341 -22.34 12.63 12.69
N MET A 342 -22.29 11.79 11.65
CA MET A 342 -23.47 11.18 11.04
C MET A 342 -24.13 10.15 11.97
N ASN A 343 -23.35 9.34 12.69
CA ASN A 343 -23.84 8.43 13.73
C ASN A 343 -24.58 9.20 14.84
N LEU A 344 -24.02 10.33 15.31
CA LEU A 344 -24.62 11.15 16.36
C LEU A 344 -25.94 11.79 15.88
N ALA A 345 -25.97 12.32 14.65
CA ALA A 345 -27.20 12.84 14.04
C ALA A 345 -28.26 11.74 13.85
N ALA A 346 -27.85 10.53 13.45
CA ALA A 346 -28.73 9.38 13.32
C ALA A 346 -29.37 9.02 14.68
N LEU A 347 -28.55 8.86 15.72
CA LEU A 347 -28.98 8.43 17.06
C LEU A 347 -29.80 9.48 17.81
N LEU A 348 -29.48 10.78 17.69
CA LEU A 348 -30.14 11.83 18.48
C LEU A 348 -31.26 12.57 17.76
N LEU A 349 -31.26 12.63 16.42
CA LEU A 349 -32.24 13.41 15.65
C LEU A 349 -33.13 12.50 14.78
N ILE A 350 -32.53 11.67 13.93
CA ILE A 350 -33.25 10.96 12.88
C ILE A 350 -34.04 9.78 13.45
N LEU A 351 -33.39 8.89 14.22
CA LEU A 351 -34.02 7.70 14.77
C LEU A 351 -35.13 8.03 15.80
N PRO A 352 -34.99 9.00 16.71
CA PRO A 352 -36.09 9.40 17.60
C PRO A 352 -37.28 10.01 16.85
N ALA A 353 -37.03 10.84 15.83
CA ALA A 353 -38.09 11.39 14.99
C ALA A 353 -38.83 10.32 14.18
N LEU A 354 -38.08 9.38 13.58
CA LEU A 354 -38.61 8.24 12.84
C LEU A 354 -39.41 7.30 13.75
N SER A 355 -38.89 6.99 14.95
CA SER A 355 -39.56 6.18 15.96
C SER A 355 -40.91 6.79 16.35
N LYS A 356 -40.94 8.09 16.70
CA LYS A 356 -42.16 8.83 17.04
C LYS A 356 -43.16 8.95 15.88
N ALA A 357 -42.68 8.95 14.63
CA ALA A 357 -43.55 8.93 13.46
C ALA A 357 -44.17 7.54 13.25
N LEU A 358 -43.39 6.47 13.42
CA LEU A 358 -43.82 5.07 13.27
C LEU A 358 -44.71 4.59 14.43
N ASP A 359 -44.55 5.13 15.65
CA ASP A 359 -45.41 4.85 16.82
C ASP A 359 -46.90 5.12 16.55
N ARG A 360 -47.21 5.99 15.60
CA ARG A 360 -48.60 6.27 15.17
C ARG A 360 -49.24 5.13 14.37
N PHE A 361 -48.44 4.19 13.88
CA PHE A 361 -48.86 3.19 12.89
C PHE A 361 -48.43 1.75 13.23
N LEU A 362 -47.43 1.55 14.09
CA LEU A 362 -46.82 0.25 14.38
C LEU A 362 -46.65 -0.01 15.88
N PRO A 363 -46.95 -1.23 16.37
CA PRO A 363 -46.57 -1.67 17.71
C PRO A 363 -45.04 -1.62 17.93
N PRO A 364 -44.54 -1.40 19.16
CA PRO A 364 -43.11 -1.18 19.46
C PRO A 364 -42.16 -2.22 18.86
N ILE A 365 -42.48 -3.52 18.98
CA ILE A 365 -41.65 -4.61 18.44
C ILE A 365 -41.57 -4.54 16.90
N ARG A 366 -42.69 -4.26 16.22
CA ARG A 366 -42.72 -4.13 14.75
C ARG A 366 -42.05 -2.86 14.26
N ARG A 367 -42.14 -1.77 15.03
CA ARG A 367 -41.42 -0.51 14.81
C ARG A 367 -39.91 -0.74 14.88
N ASP A 368 -39.41 -1.34 15.96
CA ASP A 368 -37.98 -1.54 16.18
C ASP A 368 -37.39 -2.54 15.18
N LEU A 369 -38.16 -3.56 14.77
CA LEU A 369 -37.79 -4.45 13.67
C LEU A 369 -37.70 -3.71 12.32
N ARG A 370 -38.67 -2.83 12.00
CA ARG A 370 -38.64 -1.99 10.79
C ARG A 370 -37.47 -1.01 10.80
N ILE A 371 -37.16 -0.41 11.95
CA ILE A 371 -35.99 0.46 12.14
C ILE A 371 -34.69 -0.34 11.94
N SER A 372 -34.60 -1.57 12.47
CA SER A 372 -33.45 -2.46 12.27
C SER A 372 -33.25 -2.82 10.79
N LEU A 373 -34.33 -3.19 10.10
CA LEU A 373 -34.32 -3.50 8.65
C LEU A 373 -33.94 -2.29 7.79
N GLY A 374 -34.47 -1.11 8.10
CA GLY A 374 -34.07 0.13 7.41
C GLY A 374 -32.61 0.48 7.64
N SER A 375 -32.14 0.32 8.88
CA SER A 375 -30.75 0.59 9.28
C SER A 375 -29.76 -0.32 8.54
N ILE A 376 -29.99 -1.65 8.50
CA ILE A 376 -29.09 -2.57 7.80
C ILE A 376 -29.11 -2.38 6.27
N LEU A 377 -30.27 -2.02 5.69
CA LEU A 377 -30.34 -1.66 4.28
C LEU A 377 -29.52 -0.40 3.97
N THR A 378 -29.55 0.58 4.86
CA THR A 378 -28.77 1.83 4.70
C THR A 378 -27.27 1.56 4.85
N ILE A 379 -26.86 0.69 5.79
CA ILE A 379 -25.48 0.17 5.89
C ILE A 379 -25.06 -0.50 4.59
N ALA A 380 -25.87 -1.41 4.05
CA ALA A 380 -25.54 -2.14 2.82
C ALA A 380 -25.38 -1.21 1.61
N VAL A 381 -26.32 -0.29 1.40
CA VAL A 381 -26.25 0.72 0.33
C VAL A 381 -25.01 1.60 0.49
N GLY A 382 -24.71 2.06 1.70
CA GLY A 382 -23.50 2.86 1.98
C GLY A 382 -22.20 2.14 1.62
N HIS A 383 -22.07 0.85 1.98
CA HIS A 383 -20.90 0.05 1.61
C HIS A 383 -20.80 -0.22 0.11
N VAL A 384 -21.92 -0.42 -0.60
CA VAL A 384 -21.91 -0.52 -2.08
C VAL A 384 -21.43 0.79 -2.71
N PHE A 385 -21.88 1.95 -2.22
CA PHE A 385 -21.37 3.25 -2.68
C PHE A 385 -19.88 3.45 -2.39
N MET A 386 -19.40 3.00 -1.23
CA MET A 386 -17.96 3.04 -0.89
C MET A 386 -17.14 2.12 -1.80
N ALA A 387 -17.62 0.91 -2.11
CA ALA A 387 -16.93 -0.05 -2.97
C ALA A 387 -16.84 0.41 -4.44
N LEU A 388 -17.86 1.10 -4.94
CA LEU A 388 -17.91 1.65 -6.30
C LEU A 388 -17.32 3.07 -6.41
N ALA A 389 -16.70 3.60 -5.34
CA ALA A 389 -16.23 4.98 -5.31
C ALA A 389 -14.95 5.19 -6.15
N ALA A 390 -15.11 5.75 -7.35
CA ALA A 390 -14.00 6.21 -8.17
C ALA A 390 -13.32 7.49 -7.63
N SER A 391 -13.94 8.20 -6.68
CA SER A 391 -13.41 9.45 -6.10
C SER A 391 -13.68 9.57 -4.59
N PRO A 392 -12.88 10.38 -3.86
CA PRO A 392 -13.02 10.51 -2.41
C PRO A 392 -14.36 11.11 -1.96
N THR A 393 -14.98 11.94 -2.81
CA THR A 393 -16.29 12.55 -2.51
C THR A 393 -17.40 11.50 -2.55
N VAL A 394 -17.40 10.61 -3.54
CA VAL A 394 -18.33 9.48 -3.61
C VAL A 394 -18.12 8.52 -2.42
N PHE A 395 -16.86 8.27 -2.04
CA PHE A 395 -16.54 7.47 -0.86
C PHE A 395 -17.09 8.10 0.44
N ALA A 396 -16.91 9.41 0.63
CA ALA A 396 -17.43 10.14 1.78
C ALA A 396 -18.97 10.18 1.82
N VAL A 397 -19.64 10.23 0.67
CA VAL A 397 -21.11 10.09 0.58
C VAL A 397 -21.54 8.67 0.97
N GLY A 398 -20.90 7.63 0.45
CA GLY A 398 -21.18 6.24 0.83
C GLY A 398 -20.98 5.99 2.33
N LEU A 399 -19.89 6.52 2.90
CA LEU A 399 -19.62 6.46 4.34
C LEU A 399 -20.70 7.20 5.15
N SER A 400 -21.13 8.37 4.70
CA SER A 400 -22.20 9.13 5.35
C SER A 400 -23.51 8.36 5.36
N ILE A 401 -23.90 7.76 4.22
CA ILE A 401 -25.06 6.88 4.11
C ILE A 401 -24.93 5.69 5.09
N SER A 402 -23.80 4.98 5.05
CA SER A 402 -23.54 3.83 5.94
C SER A 402 -23.72 4.18 7.42
N SER A 403 -23.21 5.35 7.83
CA SER A 403 -23.28 5.87 9.20
C SER A 403 -24.70 6.17 9.69
N LEU A 404 -25.63 6.52 8.77
CA LEU A 404 -27.04 6.72 9.14
C LEU A 404 -27.72 5.43 9.63
N GLY A 405 -27.16 4.26 9.31
CA GLY A 405 -27.64 2.97 9.81
C GLY A 405 -27.17 2.60 11.23
N ALA A 406 -26.55 3.51 11.99
CA ALA A 406 -26.10 3.28 13.38
C ALA A 406 -27.22 2.76 14.33
N GLY A 407 -28.50 2.93 13.96
CA GLY A 407 -29.66 2.44 14.71
C GLY A 407 -29.81 0.91 14.77
N PHE A 408 -29.09 0.14 13.94
CA PHE A 408 -29.25 -1.32 13.85
C PHE A 408 -29.07 -2.02 15.20
N PHE A 409 -27.93 -1.83 15.87
CA PHE A 409 -27.61 -2.50 17.13
C PHE A 409 -28.58 -2.18 18.28
N PRO A 410 -28.90 -0.91 18.60
CA PRO A 410 -29.85 -0.61 19.67
C PRO A 410 -31.28 -1.07 19.33
N ALA A 411 -31.74 -0.94 18.08
CA ALA A 411 -33.09 -1.37 17.69
C ALA A 411 -33.22 -2.91 17.71
N LEU A 412 -32.23 -3.64 17.19
CA LEU A 412 -32.25 -5.10 17.20
C LEU A 412 -32.14 -5.67 18.62
N ARG A 413 -31.36 -5.01 19.50
CA ARG A 413 -31.28 -5.35 20.93
C ARG A 413 -32.61 -5.11 21.65
N SER A 414 -33.34 -4.03 21.31
CA SER A 414 -34.71 -3.75 21.79
C SER A 414 -35.68 -4.87 21.40
N VAL A 415 -35.70 -5.27 20.12
CA VAL A 415 -36.49 -6.40 19.63
C VAL A 415 -36.14 -7.69 20.38
N ALA A 416 -34.85 -7.97 20.55
CA ALA A 416 -34.38 -9.16 21.25
C ALA A 416 -34.88 -9.22 22.71
N THR A 417 -34.79 -8.10 23.45
CA THR A 417 -35.28 -8.03 24.84
C THR A 417 -36.80 -8.12 24.96
N ALA A 418 -37.56 -7.88 23.89
CA ALA A 418 -39.02 -8.01 23.87
C ALA A 418 -39.52 -9.40 23.44
N LEU A 419 -38.60 -10.34 23.18
CA LEU A 419 -38.87 -11.72 22.75
C LEU A 419 -38.46 -12.77 23.81
N VAL A 420 -38.05 -12.30 24.99
CA VAL A 420 -37.41 -13.09 26.05
C VAL A 420 -37.99 -12.65 27.39
N ASP A 421 -38.26 -13.60 28.29
CA ASP A 421 -38.81 -13.30 29.62
C ASP A 421 -37.81 -12.50 30.48
N GLU A 422 -38.31 -11.70 31.43
CA GLU A 422 -37.46 -10.80 32.23
C GLU A 422 -36.33 -11.53 32.98
N ALA A 423 -36.57 -12.78 33.39
CA ALA A 423 -35.58 -13.65 34.04
C ALA A 423 -34.42 -14.05 33.12
N GLU A 424 -34.62 -14.05 31.80
CA GLU A 424 -33.64 -14.49 30.80
C GLU A 424 -32.93 -13.32 30.08
N ILE A 425 -33.25 -12.07 30.40
CA ILE A 425 -32.60 -10.88 29.79
C ILE A 425 -31.06 -10.89 29.99
N GLY A 426 -30.56 -11.39 31.13
CA GLY A 426 -29.12 -11.54 31.36
C GLY A 426 -28.45 -12.61 30.48
N LEU A 427 -29.18 -13.69 30.21
CA LEU A 427 -28.78 -14.79 29.32
C LEU A 427 -28.74 -14.34 27.85
N LEU A 428 -29.72 -13.53 27.44
CA LEU A 428 -29.72 -12.83 26.16
C LEU A 428 -28.54 -11.85 26.05
N GLY A 429 -28.27 -11.06 27.07
CA GLY A 429 -27.14 -10.11 27.08
C GLY A 429 -25.79 -10.80 26.86
N THR A 430 -25.60 -11.94 27.51
CA THR A 430 -24.39 -12.79 27.37
C THR A 430 -24.31 -13.44 25.99
N THR A 431 -25.43 -13.94 25.48
CA THR A 431 -25.55 -14.48 24.12
C THR A 431 -25.09 -13.45 23.08
N ILE A 432 -25.63 -12.23 23.14
CA ILE A 432 -25.27 -11.16 22.20
C ILE A 432 -23.77 -10.82 22.29
N ALA A 433 -23.21 -10.70 23.49
CA ALA A 433 -21.78 -10.39 23.67
C ALA A 433 -20.86 -11.49 23.08
N LEU A 434 -21.22 -12.76 23.27
CA LEU A 434 -20.51 -13.90 22.68
C LEU A 434 -20.58 -13.86 21.14
N THR A 435 -21.76 -13.59 20.60
CA THR A 435 -22.03 -13.52 19.15
C THR A 435 -21.31 -12.34 18.47
N GLU A 436 -21.32 -11.15 19.08
CA GLU A 436 -20.53 -9.99 18.63
C GLU A 436 -19.03 -10.37 18.62
N SER A 437 -18.52 -11.01 19.67
CA SER A 437 -17.11 -11.41 19.79
C SER A 437 -16.69 -12.46 18.76
N LEU A 438 -17.54 -13.45 18.46
CA LEU A 438 -17.31 -14.41 17.37
C LEU A 438 -17.24 -13.73 16.00
N GLY A 439 -18.09 -12.74 15.75
CA GLY A 439 -18.04 -11.92 14.54
C GLY A 439 -16.70 -11.19 14.40
N ALA A 440 -16.16 -10.62 15.49
CA ALA A 440 -14.85 -9.94 15.45
C ALA A 440 -13.69 -10.90 15.16
N ILE A 441 -13.68 -12.11 15.74
CA ILE A 441 -12.66 -13.15 15.45
C ILE A 441 -12.68 -13.58 13.99
N ILE A 442 -13.85 -13.73 13.38
CA ILE A 442 -13.96 -14.07 11.95
C ILE A 442 -13.49 -12.90 11.08
N ALA A 443 -13.82 -11.67 11.48
CA ALA A 443 -13.55 -10.48 10.70
C ALA A 443 -12.05 -10.21 10.51
N GLY A 444 -11.22 -10.31 11.54
CA GLY A 444 -9.78 -9.99 11.44
C GLY A 444 -9.06 -10.73 10.29
N PRO A 445 -9.07 -12.07 10.26
CA PRO A 445 -8.41 -12.85 9.22
C PRO A 445 -9.15 -12.77 7.87
N MET A 446 -10.48 -12.67 7.89
CA MET A 446 -11.27 -12.51 6.67
C MET A 446 -10.99 -11.17 5.99
N MET A 447 -10.90 -10.07 6.75
CA MET A 447 -10.57 -8.73 6.24
C MET A 447 -9.12 -8.65 5.75
N ALA A 448 -8.15 -9.22 6.47
CA ALA A 448 -6.77 -9.31 6.00
C ALA A 448 -6.66 -10.15 4.70
N GLY A 449 -7.35 -11.29 4.65
CA GLY A 449 -7.39 -12.18 3.48
C GLY A 449 -8.07 -11.54 2.27
N THR A 450 -9.24 -10.90 2.46
CA THR A 450 -9.98 -10.20 1.40
C THR A 450 -9.29 -8.93 0.94
N PHE A 451 -8.59 -8.19 1.81
CA PHE A 451 -7.75 -7.06 1.41
C PHE A 451 -6.56 -7.55 0.56
N LYS A 452 -5.88 -8.63 0.98
CA LYS A 452 -4.81 -9.25 0.17
C LYS A 452 -5.33 -9.75 -1.19
N PHE A 453 -6.48 -10.42 -1.22
CA PHE A 453 -7.13 -10.88 -2.45
C PHE A 453 -7.65 -9.73 -3.33
N SER A 454 -8.13 -8.64 -2.73
CA SER A 454 -8.51 -7.42 -3.44
C SER A 454 -7.29 -6.73 -4.07
N MET A 455 -6.14 -6.79 -3.41
CA MET A 455 -4.88 -6.30 -3.96
C MET A 455 -4.34 -7.16 -5.10
N THR A 456 -4.53 -8.49 -5.10
CA THR A 456 -4.23 -9.31 -6.28
C THR A 456 -5.23 -9.04 -7.42
N LEU A 457 -6.52 -8.88 -7.11
CA LEU A 457 -7.54 -8.53 -8.09
C LEU A 457 -7.30 -7.17 -8.78
N HIS A 458 -6.70 -6.18 -8.11
CA HIS A 458 -6.39 -4.89 -8.74
C HIS A 458 -5.13 -4.92 -9.63
N GLY A 459 -4.37 -6.02 -9.65
CA GLY A 459 -3.45 -6.31 -10.76
C GLY A 459 -4.20 -6.68 -12.05
N ASP A 460 -5.38 -7.30 -11.92
CA ASP A 460 -6.20 -7.81 -13.05
C ASP A 460 -7.46 -6.96 -13.35
N CYS A 461 -7.77 -5.95 -12.54
CA CYS A 461 -9.03 -5.18 -12.60
C CYS A 461 -8.83 -3.66 -12.40
N GLY A 462 -7.90 -3.08 -13.17
CA GLY A 462 -8.21 -1.80 -13.83
C GLY A 462 -9.39 -1.96 -14.81
N PRO A 463 -9.91 -0.87 -15.42
CA PRO A 463 -10.98 -0.99 -16.41
C PRO A 463 -10.48 -1.67 -17.69
N ALA A 464 -10.49 -3.00 -17.67
CA ALA A 464 -10.21 -3.84 -18.83
C ALA A 464 -11.35 -3.69 -19.84
N MET A 465 -11.09 -2.90 -20.89
CA MET A 465 -11.76 -3.07 -22.18
C MET A 465 -10.66 -3.35 -23.20
N GLU A 466 -10.76 -4.52 -23.84
CA GLU A 466 -9.91 -5.03 -24.93
C GLU A 466 -8.51 -5.53 -24.56
N SER A 467 -8.46 -6.69 -23.89
CA SER A 467 -7.40 -7.69 -24.12
C SER A 467 -7.86 -9.13 -23.77
N ARG A 468 -8.55 -9.81 -24.70
CA ARG A 468 -8.76 -11.27 -24.66
C ARG A 468 -8.87 -11.84 -26.07
N VAL A 469 -8.41 -13.10 -26.20
CA VAL A 469 -8.46 -14.05 -27.35
C VAL A 469 -7.18 -14.08 -28.19
N LEU A 470 -6.55 -15.23 -28.53
CA LEU A 470 -6.52 -16.66 -28.09
C LEU A 470 -5.30 -17.31 -28.86
N THR A 471 -4.62 -18.42 -28.48
CA THR A 471 -4.92 -19.51 -27.52
C THR A 471 -3.62 -20.21 -27.03
N ALA A 472 -3.54 -20.60 -25.75
CA ALA A 472 -2.90 -21.85 -25.33
C ALA A 472 -3.66 -22.40 -24.11
N GLN A 473 -4.11 -23.65 -24.14
CA GLN A 473 -4.82 -24.26 -23.00
C GLN A 473 -3.83 -24.78 -21.95
N PRO A 474 -4.14 -24.57 -20.66
CA PRO A 474 -3.83 -25.57 -19.65
C PRO A 474 -5.09 -26.10 -18.95
N SER A 475 -4.98 -27.35 -18.49
CA SER A 475 -5.88 -28.02 -17.56
C SER A 475 -5.93 -27.34 -16.18
N GLU A 476 -6.92 -27.74 -15.36
CA GLU A 476 -7.22 -27.28 -13.99
C GLU A 476 -6.01 -26.84 -13.14
N PRO A 477 -6.10 -25.71 -12.41
CA PRO A 477 -5.01 -25.23 -11.57
C PRO A 477 -4.88 -26.08 -10.30
N SER A 478 -4.01 -27.09 -10.38
CA SER A 478 -3.34 -27.63 -9.20
C SER A 478 -2.54 -26.53 -8.49
N GLN A 479 -2.22 -26.74 -7.21
CA GLN A 479 -1.47 -25.79 -6.38
C GLN A 479 -0.22 -25.29 -7.11
N THR A 480 -0.20 -24.02 -7.50
CA THR A 480 0.91 -23.45 -8.27
C THR A 480 2.10 -23.26 -7.35
N GLU A 481 2.97 -24.27 -7.35
CA GLU A 481 4.26 -24.24 -6.67
C GLU A 481 5.07 -23.03 -7.19
N ILE A 482 5.57 -22.21 -6.26
CA ILE A 482 6.33 -21.00 -6.61
C ILE A 482 7.62 -21.45 -7.29
N GLN A 483 7.68 -21.32 -8.61
CA GLN A 483 8.87 -21.67 -9.38
C GLN A 483 10.01 -20.68 -9.06
N PRO A 484 11.25 -21.15 -8.88
CA PRO A 484 12.40 -20.27 -8.74
C PRO A 484 12.59 -19.41 -10.00
N CYS A 485 13.12 -18.20 -9.84
CA CYS A 485 13.49 -17.35 -10.97
C CYS A 485 14.69 -17.97 -11.71
N HIS A 486 14.56 -18.08 -13.03
CA HIS A 486 15.60 -18.55 -13.94
C HIS A 486 15.60 -17.68 -15.20
N GLY A 487 16.79 -17.34 -15.70
CA GLY A 487 17.00 -16.66 -16.98
C GLY A 487 17.79 -17.55 -17.93
N ALA A 488 17.63 -17.32 -19.24
CA ALA A 488 18.37 -18.01 -20.30
C ALA A 488 18.47 -17.12 -21.54
N SER A 489 19.55 -17.27 -22.32
CA SER A 489 19.59 -16.75 -23.69
C SER A 489 18.63 -17.56 -24.56
N VAL A 490 17.74 -16.88 -25.27
CA VAL A 490 16.76 -17.48 -26.19
C VAL A 490 16.92 -16.88 -27.59
N PRO A 491 16.45 -17.54 -28.67
CA PRO A 491 16.46 -16.97 -30.00
C PRO A 491 15.67 -15.65 -30.07
N ASP A 492 16.12 -14.71 -30.89
CA ASP A 492 15.50 -13.41 -31.16
C ASP A 492 14.00 -13.50 -31.49
N VAL A 493 13.62 -14.39 -32.42
CA VAL A 493 12.21 -14.64 -32.79
C VAL A 493 11.35 -15.08 -31.59
N ALA A 494 11.95 -15.73 -30.59
CA ALA A 494 11.28 -16.17 -29.36
C ALA A 494 11.30 -15.11 -28.25
N ALA A 495 12.31 -14.24 -28.22
CA ALA A 495 12.38 -13.10 -27.31
C ALA A 495 11.35 -12.02 -27.67
N ILE A 496 11.20 -11.74 -28.97
CA ILE A 496 10.30 -10.70 -29.50
C ILE A 496 8.83 -11.15 -29.46
N GLY A 497 8.54 -12.43 -29.67
CA GLY A 497 7.19 -12.98 -29.55
C GLY A 497 6.32 -12.84 -30.80
N GLU A 498 4.99 -12.81 -30.66
CA GLU A 498 4.06 -12.89 -31.80
C GLU A 498 3.89 -11.57 -32.57
N GLU A 499 4.07 -10.42 -31.93
CA GLU A 499 3.92 -9.09 -32.56
C GLU A 499 5.23 -8.64 -33.22
N GLN A 500 5.52 -9.24 -34.38
CA GLN A 500 6.77 -9.02 -35.12
C GLN A 500 6.58 -8.88 -36.65
N GLU A 501 7.47 -8.14 -37.30
CA GLU A 501 7.51 -7.96 -38.77
C GLU A 501 8.93 -8.14 -39.31
N SER A 502 9.11 -8.88 -40.41
CA SER A 502 10.45 -9.01 -40.99
C SER A 502 10.92 -7.70 -41.62
N LEU A 503 12.18 -7.33 -41.37
CA LEU A 503 12.74 -6.04 -41.80
C LEU A 503 12.59 -5.77 -43.31
N ALA A 504 12.72 -6.81 -44.14
CA ALA A 504 12.49 -6.71 -45.59
C ALA A 504 11.07 -6.25 -45.97
N LYS A 505 10.03 -6.78 -45.29
CA LYS A 505 8.63 -6.36 -45.52
C LYS A 505 8.38 -4.94 -45.05
N TRP A 506 8.95 -4.57 -43.91
CA TRP A 506 8.87 -3.22 -43.37
C TRP A 506 9.50 -2.19 -44.33
N LYS A 507 10.71 -2.48 -44.85
CA LYS A 507 11.39 -1.66 -45.87
C LYS A 507 10.53 -1.49 -47.13
N GLU A 508 9.95 -2.57 -47.66
CA GLU A 508 9.05 -2.54 -48.82
C GLU A 508 7.80 -1.68 -48.54
N ARG A 509 7.14 -1.92 -47.40
CA ARG A 509 5.93 -1.20 -46.96
C ARG A 509 6.16 0.30 -46.77
N CYS A 510 7.33 0.69 -46.27
CA CYS A 510 7.75 2.08 -46.10
C CYS A 510 8.35 2.69 -47.38
N GLY A 511 8.48 1.93 -48.48
CA GLY A 511 9.05 2.41 -49.74
C GLY A 511 10.53 2.78 -49.66
N ILE A 512 11.26 2.21 -48.70
CA ILE A 512 12.66 2.52 -48.43
C ILE A 512 13.55 1.93 -49.54
N LYS A 513 14.45 2.76 -50.05
CA LYS A 513 15.37 2.46 -51.14
C LYS A 513 16.81 2.57 -50.65
N PRO A 514 17.48 1.44 -50.34
CA PRO A 514 18.83 1.46 -49.78
C PRO A 514 19.86 2.23 -50.63
N GLU A 515 19.67 2.29 -51.94
CA GLU A 515 20.53 3.05 -52.86
C GLU A 515 20.49 4.58 -52.65
N ASN A 516 19.41 5.09 -52.08
CA ASN A 516 19.19 6.51 -51.79
C ASN A 516 19.68 6.91 -50.39
N GLN A 517 19.89 5.95 -49.49
CA GLN A 517 20.37 6.22 -48.13
C GLN A 517 21.86 6.63 -48.15
N ILE A 518 22.23 7.43 -47.16
CA ILE A 518 23.62 7.63 -46.71
C ILE A 518 24.01 6.39 -45.90
N ARG A 519 25.11 5.74 -46.29
CA ARG A 519 25.56 4.48 -45.67
C ARG A 519 26.40 4.77 -44.43
N LEU A 520 25.80 4.61 -43.25
CA LEU A 520 26.48 4.62 -41.96
C LEU A 520 27.21 3.28 -41.72
N VAL A 521 28.30 3.35 -40.97
CA VAL A 521 29.16 2.22 -40.56
C VAL A 521 29.02 1.95 -39.07
N LYS A 522 29.14 2.99 -38.24
CA LYS A 522 29.00 2.94 -36.77
C LYS A 522 28.72 4.32 -36.19
N LEU A 523 28.26 4.38 -34.95
CA LEU A 523 28.32 5.59 -34.14
C LEU A 523 29.75 5.79 -33.61
N ALA A 524 30.36 6.94 -33.86
CA ALA A 524 31.77 7.21 -33.57
C ALA A 524 31.96 8.01 -32.26
N HIS A 525 31.32 9.19 -32.16
CA HIS A 525 31.47 10.06 -30.99
C HIS A 525 30.29 10.99 -30.75
N MET A 526 30.15 11.40 -29.49
CA MET A 526 29.13 12.35 -29.04
C MET A 526 29.71 13.77 -28.94
N ARG A 527 28.89 14.81 -29.22
CA ARG A 527 29.33 16.22 -29.21
C ARG A 527 28.41 17.09 -28.33
N TYR A 528 29.00 17.82 -27.38
CA TYR A 528 28.29 18.72 -26.47
C TYR A 528 29.03 20.06 -26.24
N GLN A 529 28.28 21.08 -25.84
CA GLN A 529 28.84 22.30 -25.24
C GLN A 529 28.69 22.31 -23.71
N HIS A 530 29.75 22.76 -23.05
CA HIS A 530 29.89 22.83 -21.59
C HIS A 530 30.37 24.23 -21.16
N PRO A 531 29.74 24.88 -20.17
CA PRO A 531 30.20 26.18 -19.67
C PRO A 531 31.57 26.11 -19.00
N ASP A 532 31.86 24.99 -18.33
CA ASP A 532 33.11 24.71 -17.63
C ASP A 532 33.71 23.41 -18.16
N LEU A 533 34.78 23.53 -18.94
CA LEU A 533 35.51 22.39 -19.50
C LEU A 533 36.34 21.63 -18.46
N ASP A 534 36.73 22.26 -17.35
CA ASP A 534 37.50 21.61 -16.30
C ASP A 534 36.60 20.74 -15.41
N ALA A 535 35.41 21.24 -15.06
CA ALA A 535 34.39 20.48 -14.32
C ALA A 535 33.99 19.20 -15.08
N ILE A 536 33.60 19.31 -16.36
CA ILE A 536 33.23 18.13 -17.16
C ILE A 536 34.43 17.22 -17.42
N THR A 537 35.66 17.75 -17.51
CA THR A 537 36.88 16.91 -17.62
C THR A 537 37.00 15.96 -16.43
N VAL A 538 36.81 16.47 -15.20
CA VAL A 538 36.91 15.67 -13.98
C VAL A 538 35.83 14.58 -13.96
N PHE A 539 34.58 14.95 -14.28
CA PHE A 539 33.47 13.99 -14.37
C PHE A 539 33.75 12.90 -15.41
N LEU A 540 34.11 13.25 -16.65
CA LEU A 540 34.34 12.25 -17.71
C LEU A 540 35.55 11.34 -17.44
N GLN A 541 36.56 11.82 -16.70
CA GLN A 541 37.66 10.98 -16.21
C GLN A 541 37.20 10.00 -15.12
N ASP A 542 36.33 10.44 -14.21
CA ASP A 542 35.73 9.56 -13.19
C ASP A 542 34.69 8.60 -13.75
N PHE A 543 34.06 8.96 -14.86
CA PHE A 543 33.20 8.12 -15.68
C PHE A 543 34.01 7.10 -16.52
N GLY A 544 35.34 7.24 -16.59
CA GLY A 544 36.23 6.23 -17.19
C GLY A 544 36.73 6.53 -18.60
N MET A 545 36.61 7.78 -19.08
CA MET A 545 37.23 8.24 -20.32
C MET A 545 38.62 8.86 -20.07
N LYS A 546 39.42 9.02 -21.13
CA LYS A 546 40.75 9.65 -21.07
C LYS A 546 40.85 10.82 -22.06
N VAL A 547 41.36 11.96 -21.61
CA VAL A 547 41.65 13.12 -22.48
C VAL A 547 42.74 12.72 -23.48
N VAL A 548 42.48 12.90 -24.78
CA VAL A 548 43.46 12.66 -25.86
C VAL A 548 44.02 13.97 -26.44
N LYS A 549 43.21 15.04 -26.48
CA LYS A 549 43.65 16.41 -26.82
C LYS A 549 42.81 17.41 -26.01
N LYS A 550 43.43 18.53 -25.63
CA LYS A 550 42.78 19.68 -24.97
C LYS A 550 43.35 20.99 -25.53
N THR A 551 42.47 21.95 -25.77
CA THR A 551 42.78 23.37 -26.05
C THR A 551 42.04 24.24 -25.04
N ASP A 552 42.12 25.56 -25.16
CA ASP A 552 41.40 26.51 -24.27
C ASP A 552 39.87 26.49 -24.45
N GLU A 553 39.40 25.95 -25.60
CA GLU A 553 38.00 26.00 -26.04
C GLU A 553 37.41 24.60 -26.35
N GLU A 554 38.22 23.55 -26.44
CA GLU A 554 37.79 22.21 -26.87
C GLU A 554 38.56 21.08 -26.15
N VAL A 555 37.88 19.97 -25.86
CA VAL A 555 38.47 18.75 -25.28
C VAL A 555 37.91 17.51 -25.98
N TRP A 556 38.81 16.57 -26.32
CA TRP A 556 38.47 15.28 -26.89
C TRP A 556 38.81 14.17 -25.88
N TYR A 557 37.87 13.26 -25.66
CA TYR A 557 37.99 12.15 -24.72
C TYR A 557 37.79 10.82 -25.43
N ARG A 558 38.63 9.83 -25.13
CA ARG A 558 38.58 8.48 -25.73
C ARG A 558 38.38 7.39 -24.69
N GLY A 559 37.79 6.28 -25.15
CA GLY A 559 37.83 5.00 -24.47
C GLY A 559 39.14 4.24 -24.71
N TYR A 560 39.19 2.98 -24.25
CA TYR A 560 40.30 2.05 -24.54
C TYR A 560 40.18 1.35 -25.91
N GLY A 561 39.04 1.51 -26.62
CA GLY A 561 38.86 1.04 -27.98
C GLY A 561 39.75 1.73 -29.03
N THR A 562 39.51 1.42 -30.29
CA THR A 562 40.25 1.96 -31.45
C THR A 562 39.75 3.33 -31.93
N ASP A 563 38.63 3.82 -31.40
CA ASP A 563 38.11 5.15 -31.71
C ASP A 563 39.09 6.25 -31.28
N PRO A 564 39.37 7.25 -32.15
CA PRO A 564 40.27 8.36 -31.81
C PRO A 564 39.79 9.15 -30.60
N TYR A 565 38.47 9.32 -30.48
CA TYR A 565 37.73 9.85 -29.34
C TYR A 565 36.27 9.38 -29.43
N VAL A 566 35.58 9.33 -28.30
CA VAL A 566 34.17 8.92 -28.16
C VAL A 566 33.28 10.05 -27.64
N TYR A 567 33.88 11.09 -27.06
CA TYR A 567 33.20 12.30 -26.58
C TYR A 567 34.03 13.54 -26.97
N TYR A 568 33.35 14.59 -27.43
CA TYR A 568 33.91 15.91 -27.70
C TYR A 568 33.12 16.96 -26.92
N ALA A 569 33.84 17.76 -26.12
CA ALA A 569 33.31 18.90 -25.39
C ALA A 569 33.86 20.19 -25.98
N ARG A 570 32.98 21.16 -26.27
CA ARG A 570 33.35 22.53 -26.63
C ARG A 570 32.89 23.50 -25.54
N LYS A 571 33.65 24.54 -25.27
CA LYS A 571 33.26 25.59 -24.34
C LYS A 571 32.05 26.36 -24.85
N GLY A 572 31.13 26.72 -23.96
CA GLY A 572 29.97 27.55 -24.30
C GLY A 572 28.76 27.28 -23.42
N PRO A 573 27.62 27.95 -23.67
CA PRO A 573 26.36 27.59 -23.01
C PRO A 573 25.99 26.14 -23.33
N LYS A 574 25.29 25.46 -22.40
CA LYS A 574 24.82 24.08 -22.58
C LYS A 574 24.08 23.93 -23.91
N ALA A 575 24.62 23.13 -24.83
CA ALA A 575 24.04 22.87 -26.13
C ALA A 575 24.41 21.47 -26.66
N PHE A 576 23.43 20.76 -27.20
CA PHE A 576 23.65 19.49 -27.90
C PHE A 576 24.20 19.78 -29.30
N LEU A 577 25.36 19.22 -29.62
CA LEU A 577 26.02 19.39 -30.93
C LEU A 577 25.89 18.14 -31.82
N GLY A 578 25.20 17.10 -31.35
CA GLY A 578 24.82 15.93 -32.15
C GLY A 578 25.64 14.68 -31.88
N GLY A 579 25.01 13.52 -32.08
CA GLY A 579 25.74 12.28 -32.32
C GLY A 579 26.52 12.36 -33.65
N THR A 580 27.60 11.59 -33.76
CA THR A 580 28.43 11.55 -34.97
C THR A 580 28.58 10.13 -35.47
N PHE A 581 28.09 9.84 -36.67
CA PHE A 581 28.22 8.54 -37.33
C PHE A 581 29.36 8.55 -38.35
N GLU A 582 30.13 7.46 -38.40
CA GLU A 582 31.06 7.22 -39.49
C GLU A 582 30.29 6.77 -40.73
N VAL A 583 30.60 7.34 -41.90
CA VAL A 583 30.00 6.96 -43.19
C VAL A 583 30.96 6.13 -44.04
N GLU A 584 30.40 5.30 -44.90
CA GLU A 584 31.11 4.30 -45.70
C GLU A 584 32.02 4.93 -46.78
N SER A 585 31.64 6.09 -47.32
CA SER A 585 32.40 6.77 -48.37
C SER A 585 32.40 8.29 -48.23
N TYR A 586 33.37 8.95 -48.86
CA TYR A 586 33.35 10.40 -49.02
C TYR A 586 32.11 10.88 -49.83
N GLN A 587 31.58 10.03 -50.72
CA GLN A 587 30.38 10.35 -51.50
C GLN A 587 29.13 10.43 -50.61
N ASP A 588 29.09 9.71 -49.49
CA ASP A 588 28.03 9.83 -48.48
C ASP A 588 28.07 11.20 -47.78
N LEU A 589 29.26 11.76 -47.53
CA LEU A 589 29.40 13.16 -47.07
C LEU A 589 28.96 14.15 -48.15
N GLU A 590 29.30 13.92 -49.42
CA GLU A 590 28.83 14.77 -50.52
C GLU A 590 27.30 14.72 -50.65
N ARG A 591 26.66 13.55 -50.52
CA ARG A 591 25.19 13.42 -50.46
C ARG A 591 24.62 14.25 -49.31
N ALA A 592 25.19 14.12 -48.12
CA ALA A 592 24.76 14.87 -46.94
C ALA A 592 24.91 16.39 -47.07
N ALA A 593 26.05 16.86 -47.60
CA ALA A 593 26.32 18.28 -47.80
C ALA A 593 25.42 18.91 -48.87
N ASN A 594 24.89 18.12 -49.80
CA ASN A 594 23.91 18.55 -50.79
C ASN A 594 22.46 18.52 -50.27
N MET A 595 22.19 18.06 -49.04
CA MET A 595 20.86 18.13 -48.43
C MET A 595 20.50 19.59 -48.10
N PRO A 596 19.20 19.98 -48.14
CA PRO A 596 18.78 21.34 -47.78
C PRO A 596 19.15 21.79 -46.35
N THR A 597 19.36 20.83 -45.45
CA THR A 597 19.76 21.03 -44.05
C THR A 597 21.22 20.66 -43.77
N GLY A 598 22.00 20.33 -44.79
CA GLY A 598 23.41 19.96 -44.69
C GLY A 598 24.35 21.17 -44.61
N SER A 599 25.42 21.05 -43.82
CA SER A 599 26.54 21.97 -43.84
C SER A 599 27.47 21.71 -45.04
N ALA A 600 28.37 22.67 -45.32
CA ALA A 600 29.55 22.36 -46.12
C ALA A 600 30.39 21.27 -45.42
N ILE A 601 31.18 20.53 -46.22
CA ILE A 601 32.17 19.57 -45.71
C ILE A 601 33.32 20.34 -45.05
N GLU A 602 33.59 20.05 -43.78
CA GLU A 602 34.69 20.63 -43.00
C GLU A 602 35.83 19.60 -42.82
N GLU A 603 37.08 20.02 -43.02
CA GLU A 603 38.27 19.19 -42.78
C GLU A 603 38.75 19.36 -41.32
N LEU A 604 38.63 18.31 -40.50
CA LEU A 604 38.91 18.35 -39.07
C LEU A 604 40.41 18.22 -38.74
N LYS A 605 41.23 19.14 -39.24
CA LYS A 605 42.71 19.15 -39.09
C LYS A 605 43.20 19.01 -37.66
N ASP A 606 42.44 19.58 -36.72
CA ASP A 606 42.78 19.60 -35.31
C ASP A 606 42.16 18.44 -34.49
N ALA A 607 41.22 17.67 -35.03
CA ALA A 607 40.65 16.55 -34.30
C ALA A 607 41.65 15.37 -34.25
N PRO A 608 41.75 14.62 -33.13
CA PRO A 608 42.49 13.36 -33.12
C PRO A 608 41.95 12.40 -34.19
N GLY A 609 42.84 11.84 -35.02
CA GLY A 609 42.45 11.01 -36.16
C GLY A 609 42.07 11.78 -37.43
N GLY A 610 41.85 13.11 -37.36
CA GLY A 610 41.53 13.96 -38.52
C GLY A 610 40.12 13.71 -39.07
N GLY A 611 40.02 13.57 -40.39
CA GLY A 611 38.79 13.27 -41.12
C GLY A 611 38.06 14.50 -41.67
N PHE A 612 36.95 14.24 -42.36
CA PHE A 612 36.05 15.24 -42.94
C PHE A 612 34.66 15.08 -42.33
N MET A 613 33.97 16.17 -42.01
CA MET A 613 32.69 16.14 -41.30
C MET A 613 31.63 17.01 -41.99
N VAL A 614 30.37 16.55 -41.93
CA VAL A 614 29.18 17.31 -42.31
C VAL A 614 28.18 17.24 -41.16
N THR A 615 27.51 18.35 -40.84
CA THR A 615 26.35 18.36 -39.95
C THR A 615 25.08 18.50 -40.79
N VAL A 616 24.16 17.56 -40.68
CA VAL A 616 22.79 17.63 -41.22
C VAL A 616 21.85 17.96 -40.07
N LYS A 617 20.85 18.82 -40.28
CA LYS A 617 19.74 18.97 -39.34
C LYS A 617 18.55 18.10 -39.72
N ASP A 618 17.96 17.44 -38.74
CA ASP A 618 16.70 16.73 -38.87
C ASP A 618 15.49 17.70 -38.86
N PRO A 619 14.24 17.21 -39.05
CA PRO A 619 13.05 18.07 -39.11
C PRO A 619 12.78 18.91 -37.86
N GLU A 620 13.21 18.47 -36.67
CA GLU A 620 13.12 19.26 -35.42
C GLU A 620 14.34 20.15 -35.18
N GLY A 621 15.34 20.06 -36.06
CA GLY A 621 16.52 20.92 -36.05
C GLY A 621 17.69 20.37 -35.23
N PHE A 622 17.62 19.14 -34.73
CA PHE A 622 18.75 18.51 -34.05
C PHE A 622 19.90 18.28 -35.04
N PRO A 623 21.15 18.57 -34.63
CA PRO A 623 22.32 18.26 -35.43
C PRO A 623 22.62 16.76 -35.40
N ILE A 624 22.84 16.18 -36.58
CA ILE A 624 23.42 14.86 -36.79
C ILE A 624 24.73 15.08 -37.55
N ASN A 625 25.83 14.54 -37.05
CA ASN A 625 27.12 14.68 -37.69
C ASN A 625 27.48 13.39 -38.42
N LEU A 626 28.12 13.54 -39.57
CA LEU A 626 28.60 12.45 -40.40
C LEU A 626 30.10 12.67 -40.63
N ILE A 627 30.90 11.62 -40.48
CA ILE A 627 32.36 11.73 -40.57
C ILE A 627 32.96 10.64 -41.47
N TYR A 628 33.99 11.00 -42.24
CA TYR A 628 34.74 10.08 -43.09
C TYR A 628 36.25 10.29 -42.94
N GLY A 629 37.01 9.21 -43.08
CA GLY A 629 38.48 9.27 -43.19
C GLY A 629 39.22 9.53 -41.87
N GLN A 630 38.60 9.25 -40.72
CA GLN A 630 39.32 9.25 -39.45
C GLN A 630 40.31 8.09 -39.37
N SER A 631 41.56 8.40 -39.01
CA SER A 631 42.59 7.39 -38.74
C SER A 631 42.37 6.77 -37.36
N PRO A 632 42.16 5.44 -37.24
CA PRO A 632 41.96 4.78 -35.94
C PRO A 632 43.14 4.98 -35.00
N ALA A 633 42.86 5.08 -33.70
CA ALA A 633 43.89 5.12 -32.68
C ALA A 633 44.36 3.70 -32.32
N ALA A 634 45.61 3.59 -31.86
CA ALA A 634 46.07 2.35 -31.22
C ALA A 634 45.18 2.03 -30.01
N PRO A 635 44.70 0.78 -29.85
CA PRO A 635 43.89 0.38 -28.71
C PRO A 635 44.69 0.44 -27.41
N GLY A 636 43.97 0.59 -26.30
CA GLY A 636 44.51 0.40 -24.96
C GLY A 636 44.65 -1.08 -24.59
N GLU A 637 45.00 -1.34 -23.33
CA GLU A 637 44.93 -2.68 -22.75
C GLU A 637 43.46 -3.08 -22.57
N TYR A 638 43.05 -4.15 -23.25
CA TYR A 638 41.72 -4.74 -23.08
C TYR A 638 41.66 -5.52 -21.77
N PRO A 639 40.62 -5.35 -20.92
CA PRO A 639 40.48 -6.16 -19.72
C PRO A 639 40.28 -7.64 -20.07
N SER A 640 40.65 -8.52 -19.14
CA SER A 640 40.49 -9.97 -19.33
C SER A 640 39.03 -10.39 -19.12
N LYS A 641 38.51 -11.27 -19.98
CA LYS A 641 37.18 -11.87 -19.79
C LYS A 641 37.16 -12.73 -18.52
N LEU A 642 36.15 -12.56 -17.68
CA LEU A 642 36.02 -13.31 -16.42
C LEU A 642 35.62 -14.77 -16.65
N VAL A 643 36.26 -15.68 -15.91
CA VAL A 643 35.83 -17.09 -15.83
C VAL A 643 34.92 -17.26 -14.61
N VAL A 644 33.62 -17.39 -14.88
CA VAL A 644 32.55 -17.60 -13.89
C VAL A 644 32.44 -19.09 -13.56
N ASN A 645 32.03 -19.39 -12.32
CA ASN A 645 31.74 -20.75 -11.85
C ASN A 645 30.23 -20.85 -11.59
N TYR A 646 29.57 -21.84 -12.18
CA TYR A 646 28.17 -22.20 -11.91
C TYR A 646 28.09 -23.32 -10.86
N GLU A 647 26.89 -23.81 -10.54
CA GLU A 647 26.66 -24.77 -9.44
C GLU A 647 27.44 -26.07 -9.62
N SER A 648 27.42 -26.59 -10.86
CA SER A 648 28.02 -27.88 -11.25
C SER A 648 29.29 -27.72 -12.10
N ASP A 649 29.41 -26.65 -12.90
CA ASP A 649 30.62 -26.37 -13.68
C ASP A 649 31.48 -25.30 -13.01
N LYS A 650 32.70 -25.69 -12.59
CA LYS A 650 33.58 -24.87 -11.76
C LYS A 650 35.01 -24.86 -12.30
N PRO A 651 35.25 -24.36 -13.53
CA PRO A 651 36.56 -24.40 -14.17
C PRO A 651 37.63 -23.58 -13.43
N ARG A 652 37.23 -22.59 -12.62
CA ARG A 652 38.15 -21.72 -11.88
C ARG A 652 38.68 -22.40 -10.60
N ILE A 653 39.68 -23.27 -10.74
CA ILE A 653 40.32 -24.03 -9.66
C ILE A 653 41.53 -23.28 -9.09
N ARG A 654 41.54 -23.01 -7.77
CA ARG A 654 42.61 -22.28 -7.03
C ARG A 654 42.97 -20.89 -7.59
N GLN A 655 42.15 -20.36 -8.50
CA GLN A 655 42.22 -19.01 -9.04
C GLN A 655 41.06 -18.19 -8.45
N PHE A 656 41.29 -16.91 -8.19
CA PHE A 656 40.31 -16.05 -7.52
C PHE A 656 40.11 -14.77 -8.32
N GLN A 657 38.85 -14.39 -8.56
CA GLN A 657 38.53 -13.06 -9.09
C GLN A 657 38.99 -11.99 -8.07
N ARG A 658 39.70 -10.99 -8.58
CA ARG A 658 40.24 -9.85 -7.82
C ARG A 658 40.11 -8.63 -8.71
N PHE A 659 39.40 -7.63 -8.23
CA PHE A 659 39.14 -6.39 -8.96
C PHE A 659 40.00 -5.26 -8.39
N VAL A 660 40.34 -4.29 -9.24
CA VAL A 660 41.00 -3.05 -8.84
C VAL A 660 39.94 -1.94 -8.85
N PRO A 661 39.57 -1.36 -7.70
CA PRO A 661 38.56 -0.30 -7.67
C PRO A 661 38.99 0.95 -8.45
N GLY A 662 38.08 1.50 -9.25
CA GLY A 662 38.31 2.68 -10.08
C GLY A 662 37.11 2.97 -10.98
N PRO A 663 37.22 3.96 -11.90
CA PRO A 663 36.24 4.18 -12.96
C PRO A 663 35.99 2.93 -13.80
N ALA A 664 34.75 2.71 -14.24
CA ALA A 664 34.46 1.72 -15.29
C ALA A 664 35.00 2.25 -16.62
N ALA A 665 36.10 1.67 -17.11
CA ALA A 665 36.76 2.16 -18.31
C ALA A 665 35.86 2.01 -19.54
N VAL A 666 35.62 3.12 -20.25
CA VAL A 666 34.79 3.15 -21.47
C VAL A 666 35.51 2.48 -22.64
N HIS A 667 34.82 1.61 -23.36
CA HIS A 667 35.30 0.98 -24.60
C HIS A 667 34.99 1.84 -25.82
N LYS A 668 33.70 1.94 -26.19
CA LYS A 668 33.13 2.70 -27.31
C LYS A 668 31.87 3.48 -26.90
N LEU A 669 31.40 4.37 -27.76
CA LEU A 669 30.04 4.90 -27.72
C LEU A 669 29.10 3.89 -28.42
N GLY A 670 28.03 3.46 -27.76
CA GLY A 670 27.08 2.49 -28.30
C GLY A 670 25.92 3.17 -29.03
N HIS A 671 25.17 3.99 -28.28
CA HIS A 671 23.99 4.69 -28.78
C HIS A 671 23.80 6.08 -28.16
N PHE A 672 22.83 6.81 -28.71
CA PHE A 672 22.24 7.99 -28.11
C PHE A 672 20.76 8.06 -28.49
N GLY A 673 20.01 8.97 -27.85
CA GLY A 673 18.66 9.22 -28.32
C GLY A 673 18.04 10.53 -27.91
N LEU A 674 16.85 10.75 -28.46
CA LEU A 674 16.16 12.04 -28.51
C LEU A 674 14.73 11.93 -27.98
N CYS A 675 14.34 12.92 -27.20
CA CYS A 675 12.95 13.26 -26.94
C CYS A 675 12.48 14.15 -28.10
N VAL A 676 11.40 13.76 -28.79
CA VAL A 676 10.90 14.39 -30.03
C VAL A 676 9.40 14.66 -29.97
N GLN A 677 8.90 15.65 -30.71
CA GLN A 677 7.47 15.98 -30.77
C GLN A 677 6.76 15.36 -31.98
N ASN A 678 7.43 15.31 -33.13
CA ASN A 678 6.92 14.90 -34.43
C ASN A 678 7.38 13.48 -34.81
N PHE A 679 7.28 12.54 -33.85
CA PHE A 679 7.85 11.20 -33.92
C PHE A 679 7.76 10.50 -35.29
N GLN A 680 6.61 10.51 -35.96
CA GLN A 680 6.44 9.85 -37.26
C GLN A 680 7.27 10.50 -38.39
N GLU A 681 7.39 11.84 -38.40
CA GLU A 681 8.22 12.57 -39.36
C GLU A 681 9.71 12.29 -39.10
N MET A 682 10.10 12.23 -37.83
CA MET A 682 11.45 11.85 -37.40
C MET A 682 11.79 10.42 -37.83
N VAL A 683 10.92 9.43 -37.58
CA VAL A 683 11.07 8.04 -38.05
C VAL A 683 11.30 8.02 -39.55
N THR A 684 10.42 8.67 -40.33
CA THR A 684 10.56 8.74 -41.78
C THR A 684 11.88 9.38 -42.21
N PHE A 685 12.30 10.49 -41.58
CA PHE A 685 13.56 11.14 -41.90
C PHE A 685 14.76 10.22 -41.65
N TYR A 686 14.90 9.67 -40.44
CA TYR A 686 16.07 8.85 -40.08
C TYR A 686 16.18 7.59 -40.93
N THR A 687 15.07 6.89 -41.20
CA THR A 687 15.12 5.58 -41.91
C THR A 687 15.05 5.70 -43.44
N THR A 688 14.76 6.87 -44.00
CA THR A 688 14.86 7.11 -45.45
C THR A 688 16.15 7.84 -45.84
N THR A 689 16.70 8.67 -44.95
CA THR A 689 17.96 9.39 -45.16
C THR A 689 19.18 8.50 -44.88
N PHE A 690 19.12 7.68 -43.82
CA PHE A 690 20.21 6.82 -43.38
C PHE A 690 19.79 5.36 -43.43
N ASN A 691 20.75 4.44 -43.48
CA ASN A 691 20.54 3.02 -43.26
C ASN A 691 20.25 2.66 -41.78
N LEU A 692 19.55 3.53 -41.05
CA LEU A 692 19.00 3.18 -39.74
C LEU A 692 17.69 2.43 -39.94
N VAL A 693 17.51 1.36 -39.17
CA VAL A 693 16.35 0.47 -39.26
C VAL A 693 15.85 0.12 -37.85
N PRO A 694 14.54 -0.11 -37.66
CA PRO A 694 14.01 -0.51 -36.37
C PRO A 694 14.55 -1.89 -35.94
N SER A 695 14.87 -1.99 -34.66
CA SER A 695 14.88 -3.25 -33.90
C SER A 695 13.54 -3.40 -33.18
N ASP A 696 13.10 -2.34 -32.49
CA ASP A 696 11.81 -2.29 -31.81
C ASP A 696 11.04 -0.99 -32.06
N PHE A 697 9.72 -1.10 -32.13
CA PHE A 697 8.81 0.01 -31.85
C PHE A 697 8.08 -0.21 -30.53
N LEU A 698 7.97 0.85 -29.72
CA LEU A 698 7.02 0.88 -28.62
C LEU A 698 5.78 1.68 -29.00
N TYR A 699 4.59 1.15 -28.70
CA TYR A 699 3.30 1.77 -29.00
C TYR A 699 2.50 2.10 -27.74
N VAL A 700 1.69 3.16 -27.82
CA VAL A 700 0.54 3.35 -26.90
C VAL A 700 -0.73 2.98 -27.64
N GLU A 701 -1.65 2.32 -26.95
CA GLU A 701 -2.96 1.98 -27.48
C GLU A 701 -4.01 2.94 -26.94
N LYS A 702 -4.78 3.55 -27.84
CA LYS A 702 -5.86 4.47 -27.48
C LYS A 702 -7.02 4.26 -28.45
N GLU A 703 -8.22 4.05 -27.92
CA GLU A 703 -9.45 3.88 -28.71
C GLU A 703 -9.31 2.76 -29.77
N GLY A 704 -8.70 1.62 -29.38
CA GLY A 704 -8.46 0.46 -30.25
C GLY A 704 -7.44 0.69 -31.37
N THR A 705 -6.70 1.81 -31.34
CA THR A 705 -5.65 2.13 -32.32
C THR A 705 -4.29 2.16 -31.63
N LYS A 706 -3.38 1.27 -32.04
CA LYS A 706 -1.97 1.30 -31.65
C LYS A 706 -1.25 2.43 -32.40
N LYS A 707 -0.56 3.30 -31.66
CA LYS A 707 0.28 4.37 -32.20
C LYS A 707 1.70 4.23 -31.65
N ASN A 708 2.67 4.04 -32.54
CA ASN A 708 4.09 4.02 -32.16
C ASN A 708 4.50 5.39 -31.58
N VAL A 709 5.23 5.35 -30.47
CA VAL A 709 5.71 6.52 -29.73
C VAL A 709 7.20 6.46 -29.41
N ALA A 710 7.84 5.29 -29.47
CA ALA A 710 9.29 5.17 -29.40
C ALA A 710 9.82 4.19 -30.46
N LEU A 711 11.08 4.39 -30.84
CA LEU A 711 11.84 3.58 -31.80
C LEU A 711 13.23 3.31 -31.21
N PHE A 712 13.67 2.06 -31.24
CA PHE A 712 15.05 1.65 -31.05
C PHE A 712 15.58 1.15 -32.40
N ALA A 713 16.70 1.69 -32.88
CA ALA A 713 17.18 1.48 -34.24
C ALA A 713 18.67 1.14 -34.31
N HIS A 714 19.01 0.11 -35.09
CA HIS A 714 20.37 -0.29 -35.42
C HIS A 714 20.79 0.20 -36.82
N ILE A 715 22.09 0.13 -37.11
CA ILE A 715 22.64 0.45 -38.43
C ILE A 715 22.58 -0.81 -39.32
N ASP A 716 21.83 -0.75 -40.41
CA ASP A 716 21.68 -1.86 -41.35
C ASP A 716 22.97 -2.12 -42.14
N ARG A 717 23.68 -3.18 -41.74
CA ARG A 717 24.88 -3.71 -42.38
C ARG A 717 24.62 -5.05 -43.11
N GLY A 718 23.35 -5.40 -43.38
CA GLY A 718 22.97 -6.67 -43.99
C GLY A 718 23.21 -7.85 -43.04
N VAL A 719 23.98 -8.84 -43.47
CA VAL A 719 24.32 -10.04 -42.68
C VAL A 719 25.26 -9.78 -41.50
N ASP A 720 26.01 -8.67 -41.51
CA ASP A 720 26.95 -8.32 -40.44
C ASP A 720 26.20 -7.94 -39.15
N TYR A 721 26.57 -8.56 -38.03
CA TYR A 721 25.98 -8.27 -36.72
C TYR A 721 26.42 -6.90 -36.17
N VAL A 722 25.45 -6.14 -35.67
CA VAL A 722 25.63 -4.82 -35.05
C VAL A 722 24.96 -4.78 -33.67
N ASP A 723 25.28 -3.76 -32.86
CA ASP A 723 24.59 -3.53 -31.57
C ASP A 723 23.06 -3.42 -31.80
N HIS A 724 22.26 -3.96 -30.88
CA HIS A 724 20.79 -3.92 -30.92
C HIS A 724 20.22 -2.55 -31.27
N HIS A 725 20.87 -1.46 -30.85
CA HIS A 725 20.57 -0.12 -31.31
C HIS A 725 21.80 0.78 -31.22
N ASN A 726 21.91 1.72 -32.15
CA ASN A 726 22.86 2.83 -32.13
C ASN A 726 22.15 4.19 -32.03
N PHE A 727 20.82 4.20 -32.18
CA PHE A 727 19.98 5.38 -32.07
C PHE A 727 18.62 4.98 -31.48
N PHE A 728 18.07 5.80 -30.60
CA PHE A 728 16.66 5.69 -30.21
C PHE A 728 15.99 7.06 -30.17
N MET A 729 14.66 7.07 -30.20
CA MET A 729 13.89 8.27 -29.91
C MET A 729 12.52 7.95 -29.33
N SER A 730 11.99 8.85 -28.51
CA SER A 730 10.66 8.73 -27.88
C SER A 730 9.86 10.04 -28.00
N THR A 731 8.54 9.91 -28.00
CA THR A 731 7.63 11.06 -28.06
C THR A 731 7.55 11.74 -26.69
N ASN A 732 7.90 13.03 -26.63
CA ASN A 732 7.94 13.83 -25.41
C ASN A 732 7.26 15.21 -25.63
N PRO A 733 6.73 15.87 -24.58
CA PRO A 733 6.22 17.25 -24.68
C PRO A 733 7.23 18.30 -25.17
N THR A 734 8.53 18.01 -25.16
CA THR A 734 9.64 18.89 -25.51
C THR A 734 10.69 18.18 -26.37
N SER A 735 11.33 18.92 -27.28
CA SER A 735 12.41 18.41 -28.11
C SER A 735 13.77 18.61 -27.42
N HIS A 736 14.41 17.53 -26.96
CA HIS A 736 15.75 17.58 -26.36
C HIS A 736 16.51 16.24 -26.54
N VAL A 737 17.82 16.24 -26.29
CA VAL A 737 18.62 15.00 -26.24
C VAL A 737 18.37 14.28 -24.92
N HIS A 738 17.95 13.02 -24.99
CA HIS A 738 17.64 12.23 -23.82
C HIS A 738 18.92 11.77 -23.11
N HIS A 739 19.72 10.91 -23.75
CA HIS A 739 21.00 10.43 -23.21
C HIS A 739 21.99 10.01 -24.29
N CYS A 740 23.24 9.74 -23.87
CA CYS A 740 24.26 9.05 -24.66
C CYS A 740 24.93 7.95 -23.84
N SER A 741 25.29 6.84 -24.49
CA SER A 741 25.58 5.58 -23.78
C SER A 741 26.89 4.93 -24.21
N PHE A 742 27.68 4.50 -23.23
CA PHE A 742 29.07 4.08 -23.40
C PHE A 742 29.29 2.66 -22.89
N GLU A 743 29.89 1.82 -23.74
CA GLU A 743 30.07 0.40 -23.44
C GLU A 743 31.22 0.21 -22.43
N VAL A 744 31.01 -0.66 -21.44
CA VAL A 744 32.03 -1.09 -20.49
C VAL A 744 32.16 -2.62 -20.49
N HIS A 745 33.29 -3.12 -19.98
CA HIS A 745 33.74 -4.49 -20.26
C HIS A 745 32.85 -5.63 -19.73
N ASP A 746 32.31 -5.51 -18.52
CA ASP A 746 31.40 -6.48 -17.92
C ASP A 746 30.59 -5.89 -16.74
N PHE A 747 29.62 -6.66 -16.24
CA PHE A 747 28.73 -6.27 -15.14
C PHE A 747 29.48 -5.95 -13.83
N ASP A 748 30.50 -6.73 -13.48
CA ASP A 748 31.32 -6.49 -12.28
C ASP A 748 32.04 -5.13 -12.40
N THR A 749 32.58 -4.84 -13.59
CA THR A 749 33.23 -3.55 -13.91
C THR A 749 32.24 -2.39 -13.85
N GLN A 750 31.04 -2.53 -14.44
CA GLN A 750 29.98 -1.52 -14.41
C GLN A 750 29.54 -1.21 -12.97
N ASN A 751 29.25 -2.23 -12.16
CA ASN A 751 28.82 -2.07 -10.77
C ASN A 751 29.93 -1.48 -9.87
N LEU A 752 31.21 -1.76 -10.16
CA LEU A 752 32.34 -1.08 -9.49
C LEU A 752 32.46 0.39 -9.94
N GLY A 753 32.16 0.71 -11.20
CA GLY A 753 32.03 2.08 -11.71
C GLY A 753 30.90 2.85 -11.02
N HIS A 754 29.73 2.24 -10.88
CA HIS A 754 28.59 2.79 -10.13
C HIS A 754 29.01 3.16 -8.70
N GLN A 755 29.67 2.24 -7.98
CA GLN A 755 30.17 2.48 -6.62
C GLN A 755 31.25 3.57 -6.58
N TRP A 756 32.09 3.68 -7.61
CA TRP A 756 33.11 4.73 -7.73
C TRP A 756 32.46 6.11 -7.88
N LEU A 757 31.49 6.25 -8.77
CA LEU A 757 30.76 7.50 -9.03
C LEU A 757 29.91 7.91 -7.81
N ALA A 758 29.17 6.97 -7.22
CA ALA A 758 28.38 7.19 -6.00
C ALA A 758 29.26 7.68 -4.83
N LYS A 759 30.43 7.05 -4.63
CA LYS A 759 31.39 7.45 -3.58
C LYS A 759 31.96 8.85 -3.77
N LYS A 760 31.99 9.35 -5.02
CA LYS A 760 32.40 10.72 -5.34
C LYS A 760 31.28 11.75 -5.22
N GLY A 761 30.04 11.31 -4.99
CA GLY A 761 28.89 12.20 -4.82
C GLY A 761 28.32 12.73 -6.13
N TYR A 762 28.56 12.04 -7.26
CA TYR A 762 27.81 12.28 -8.49
C TYR A 762 26.36 11.82 -8.33
N GLU A 763 25.46 12.35 -9.16
CA GLU A 763 24.02 12.08 -9.06
C GLU A 763 23.62 10.96 -10.04
N SER A 764 23.20 9.82 -9.49
CA SER A 764 22.66 8.71 -10.29
C SER A 764 21.25 9.05 -10.75
N VAL A 765 20.96 8.70 -11.99
CA VAL A 765 19.67 8.89 -12.63
C VAL A 765 18.78 7.67 -12.43
N TRP A 766 19.27 6.50 -12.88
CA TRP A 766 18.54 5.24 -12.83
C TRP A 766 19.52 4.07 -13.01
N GLY A 767 19.28 2.96 -12.32
CA GLY A 767 20.14 1.78 -12.32
C GLY A 767 20.85 1.53 -10.98
N VAL A 768 21.72 0.52 -10.88
CA VAL A 768 22.06 -0.44 -11.95
C VAL A 768 20.89 -1.39 -12.23
N GLY A 769 20.63 -1.69 -13.51
CA GLY A 769 19.59 -2.63 -13.93
C GLY A 769 19.91 -3.36 -15.23
N ARG A 770 18.93 -4.08 -15.77
CA ARG A 770 18.97 -4.71 -17.11
C ARG A 770 17.72 -4.36 -17.90
N HIS A 771 17.91 -3.90 -19.14
CA HIS A 771 16.84 -3.60 -20.08
C HIS A 771 16.17 -4.86 -20.63
N ILE A 772 14.89 -4.75 -21.00
CA ILE A 772 14.20 -5.75 -21.82
C ILE A 772 14.70 -5.66 -23.27
N LEU A 773 14.73 -4.43 -23.80
CA LEU A 773 15.10 -4.15 -25.18
C LEU A 773 16.63 -4.24 -25.36
N GLY A 774 17.08 -5.12 -26.25
CA GLY A 774 18.50 -5.42 -26.47
C GLY A 774 19.26 -5.98 -25.27
N SER A 775 18.56 -6.46 -24.24
CA SER A 775 19.08 -7.11 -23.02
C SER A 775 20.16 -6.37 -22.21
N GLN A 776 20.53 -5.13 -22.58
CA GLN A 776 21.73 -4.47 -22.04
C GLN A 776 21.61 -4.15 -20.55
N LEU A 777 22.70 -4.31 -19.81
CA LEU A 777 22.86 -3.74 -18.48
C LEU A 777 22.95 -2.22 -18.57
N PHE A 778 22.36 -1.48 -17.63
CA PHE A 778 22.33 -0.01 -17.64
C PHE A 778 22.71 0.60 -16.30
N ASP A 779 23.38 1.76 -16.35
CA ASP A 779 23.67 2.61 -15.20
C ASP A 779 23.76 4.09 -15.65
N TYR A 780 22.72 4.86 -15.37
CA TYR A 780 22.56 6.24 -15.82
C TYR A 780 23.01 7.25 -14.75
N TRP A 781 23.66 8.32 -15.19
CA TRP A 781 24.17 9.41 -14.36
C TRP A 781 23.87 10.78 -14.97
N TRP A 782 23.78 11.81 -14.14
CA TRP A 782 23.83 13.21 -14.59
C TRP A 782 25.28 13.68 -14.69
N ASP A 783 25.64 14.31 -15.82
CA ASP A 783 26.89 15.06 -15.96
C ASP A 783 26.83 16.43 -15.27
N THR A 784 27.96 17.15 -15.24
CA THR A 784 28.10 18.45 -14.56
C THR A 784 27.20 19.57 -15.10
N THR A 785 26.47 19.33 -16.19
CA THR A 785 25.49 20.27 -16.78
C THR A 785 24.08 19.68 -16.87
N GLY A 786 23.87 18.46 -16.37
CA GLY A 786 22.61 17.73 -16.48
C GLY A 786 22.33 17.22 -17.90
N TYR A 787 23.34 16.75 -18.63
CA TYR A 787 23.08 15.72 -19.65
C TYR A 787 23.07 14.35 -18.98
N MET A 788 22.17 13.48 -19.44
CA MET A 788 22.15 12.09 -19.00
C MET A 788 23.18 11.29 -19.79
N ILE A 789 23.95 10.47 -19.09
CA ILE A 789 24.99 9.62 -19.64
C ILE A 789 24.91 8.23 -19.01
N GLU A 790 25.04 7.20 -19.82
CA GLU A 790 24.85 5.80 -19.43
C GLU A 790 26.15 5.00 -19.58
N HIS A 791 26.45 4.14 -18.60
CA HIS A 791 27.30 2.97 -18.80
C HIS A 791 26.42 1.77 -19.16
N TYR A 792 26.75 1.07 -20.24
CA TYR A 792 26.08 -0.17 -20.61
C TYR A 792 27.07 -1.33 -20.84
N ALA A 793 26.57 -2.56 -20.71
CA ALA A 793 27.31 -3.78 -21.02
C ALA A 793 26.35 -4.91 -21.42
N ASP A 794 26.86 -5.98 -22.03
CA ASP A 794 26.09 -7.22 -22.27
C ASP A 794 24.81 -7.00 -23.09
N GLY A 795 24.90 -6.20 -24.15
CA GLY A 795 23.82 -5.94 -25.10
C GLY A 795 23.76 -6.96 -26.25
N ASP A 796 22.57 -7.19 -26.77
CA ASP A 796 22.32 -8.11 -27.88
C ASP A 796 22.88 -7.58 -29.22
N LEU A 797 23.17 -8.52 -30.13
CA LEU A 797 23.59 -8.25 -31.49
C LEU A 797 22.53 -8.69 -32.50
N VAL A 798 22.24 -7.85 -33.48
CA VAL A 798 21.16 -8.02 -34.48
C VAL A 798 21.69 -7.82 -35.90
N ASN A 799 20.95 -8.31 -36.90
CA ASN A 799 21.27 -8.11 -38.33
C ASN A 799 19.97 -8.12 -39.18
N GLU A 800 20.08 -8.19 -40.51
CA GLU A 800 18.91 -8.16 -41.40
C GLU A 800 17.94 -9.37 -41.28
N GLU A 801 18.36 -10.46 -40.63
CA GLU A 801 17.52 -11.63 -40.36
C GLU A 801 16.68 -11.45 -39.08
N THR A 802 17.10 -10.57 -38.18
CA THR A 802 16.36 -10.23 -36.95
C THR A 802 15.06 -9.49 -37.30
N PRO A 803 13.89 -9.94 -36.79
CA PRO A 803 12.61 -9.28 -37.03
C PRO A 803 12.46 -8.02 -36.17
N ILE A 804 11.58 -7.11 -36.59
CA ILE A 804 11.21 -5.91 -35.84
C ILE A 804 10.18 -6.29 -34.77
N GLY A 805 10.46 -5.97 -33.51
CA GLY A 805 9.52 -6.10 -32.40
C GLY A 805 8.54 -4.95 -32.27
N TYR A 806 7.34 -5.25 -31.78
CA TYR A 806 6.31 -4.27 -31.41
C TYR A 806 5.84 -4.52 -29.98
N GLY A 807 6.24 -3.64 -29.06
CA GLY A 807 5.90 -3.74 -27.63
C GLY A 807 5.03 -2.59 -27.12
N PRO A 808 4.30 -2.76 -26.00
CA PRO A 808 3.63 -1.63 -25.34
C PRO A 808 4.66 -0.69 -24.71
N ALA A 809 4.43 0.62 -24.78
CA ALA A 809 5.22 1.63 -24.08
C ALA A 809 4.78 1.76 -22.61
N GLY A 810 5.71 1.63 -21.68
CA GLY A 810 5.50 1.90 -20.26
C GLY A 810 6.70 1.49 -19.39
N ASP A 811 6.69 1.89 -18.12
CA ASP A 811 7.81 1.65 -17.19
C ASP A 811 8.16 0.15 -17.07
N GLU A 812 7.15 -0.72 -17.13
CA GLU A 812 7.30 -2.19 -17.06
C GLU A 812 7.90 -2.83 -18.32
N SER A 813 7.94 -2.12 -19.46
CA SER A 813 8.55 -2.65 -20.70
C SER A 813 10.00 -2.19 -20.92
N LEU A 814 10.56 -1.40 -20.01
CA LEU A 814 11.94 -0.93 -20.12
C LEU A 814 12.96 -1.85 -19.45
N ALA A 815 12.64 -2.52 -18.33
CA ALA A 815 13.63 -3.27 -17.53
C ALA A 815 13.16 -4.65 -17.04
N VAL A 816 14.03 -5.65 -17.16
CA VAL A 816 13.83 -7.02 -16.62
C VAL A 816 13.98 -7.01 -15.10
N TRP A 817 14.97 -6.26 -14.61
CA TRP A 817 15.23 -6.02 -13.20
C TRP A 817 16.04 -4.74 -13.02
N GLY A 818 15.91 -4.12 -11.85
CA GLY A 818 16.54 -2.84 -11.50
C GLY A 818 15.68 -2.09 -10.48
N PRO A 819 16.07 -0.86 -10.10
CA PRO A 819 15.14 0.06 -9.43
C PRO A 819 13.98 0.44 -10.36
N GLU A 820 12.83 0.78 -9.78
CA GLU A 820 11.67 1.32 -10.51
C GLU A 820 12.09 2.55 -11.36
N VAL A 821 11.57 2.64 -12.59
CA VAL A 821 11.87 3.76 -13.51
C VAL A 821 11.48 5.08 -12.84
N PRO A 822 12.38 6.07 -12.73
CA PRO A 822 11.99 7.40 -12.26
C PRO A 822 10.97 7.99 -13.22
N LYS A 823 9.85 8.55 -12.72
CA LYS A 823 8.80 9.11 -13.58
C LYS A 823 9.28 10.18 -14.56
N TRP A 824 10.32 10.90 -14.17
CA TRP A 824 10.95 11.96 -14.97
C TRP A 824 12.02 11.43 -15.94
N PHE A 825 12.33 10.13 -15.95
CA PHE A 825 13.39 9.56 -16.79
C PHE A 825 13.15 9.80 -18.29
N LEU A 826 11.87 9.79 -18.71
CA LEU A 826 11.42 10.06 -20.08
C LEU A 826 10.85 11.48 -20.27
N ASP A 827 10.90 12.37 -19.25
CA ASP A 827 10.34 13.74 -19.25
C ASP A 827 11.37 14.81 -19.68
#